data_AF-A0A936GTG3-F1
#
_entry.id   AF-A0A936GTG3-F1
#
_cell.length_a   1.000
_cell.length_b   1.000
_cell.length_c   1.000
_cell.angle_alpha   90.00
_cell.angle_beta   90.00
_cell.angle_gamma   90.00
#
_symmetry.space_group_name_H-M   'P 1'
#
loop_
_entity.id
_entity.type
_entity.pdbx_description
1 polymer ?
#
loop_
_entity_poly.entity_id
_entity_poly.type
_entity_poly.pdbx_seq_one_letter_code
_entity_poly.pdbx_strand_id
1 'polypeptide(L)'
;MVSVDASYRCENLCDSLSPEEKAFVIELNKRSPDYILEELKQNLKTAIAIEQATIPIYLFTYYSLERNTRLGEAIRPEDLFANKAGAAIMSVAVEEMLHMSLSANILFALGDDPQLYLSSPGSYPTPLPYHKPIGPDGPEGKKDAQVLIPLSKFSYDQLWHFLQIERPEQRNTPPKDRNWTTIGQFYSYIRCLICCEHITDAHFQVRGPDSAAYQIQSYNYSPNNIDTVSPKAKFNPWGAAPASCPVHAAQKIDNYPSASAAAEYQNRADSHVGKTQLLTVSSKQEALLAITTICHQGEGSDYTQWDDNGDKEHSHYYKFLMLQAQMEQYLTRKEYLDPYPKAPEPIAPTVTEKGISGVIANYPDNPSSIGYATIYQENPTGRINYKPLSDLCNGVYQYMYILTETIYKVPAGPGADEQQQQQKLFFNSAMHMSMIWILDKLIQDMRGFELGNGYAVAPTFENINLGHRKEAFKNLQTLASIAQSMNYPGIQYLIDRINALPDVSAYWDDAGQTSAQQGRSGNTTQADEYNPGEPVPTPYPYKDSPVFAANPPAPWQLPPGLPIHACMGLNSCKGADRYGTKGHEDPNNPGVFIVNDCAGQGYCSTTTDHTCHVQNDCKNQGGCGLYGTGEEMENPGYNECKTLGSCATPINAERFSTNGANQGLSVWKRAREVFKTKVYPQVRKELLEQGINAALPEQLGSVPDPFADTGPTYLWVSEDNKDRGNMTACGASGMSGAGGCS
;
A
#
# COMPACT_ATOMS: atom_id res chain seq x y z
N MET A 1 -14.58 -0.08 -18.48
CA MET A 1 -15.37 -1.34 -18.46
C MET A 1 -15.02 -2.21 -19.67
N VAL A 2 -14.17 -3.24 -19.52
CA VAL A 2 -14.08 -4.39 -20.45
C VAL A 2 -13.66 -5.63 -19.63
N SER A 3 -14.64 -6.32 -19.04
CA SER A 3 -14.61 -7.74 -18.66
C SER A 3 -13.33 -8.37 -18.05
N VAL A 4 -13.42 -8.78 -16.78
CA VAL A 4 -13.34 -10.23 -16.45
C VAL A 4 -14.27 -10.94 -17.43
N ASP A 5 -13.76 -11.91 -18.18
CA ASP A 5 -14.36 -12.38 -19.44
C ASP A 5 -15.89 -12.51 -19.38
N ALA A 6 -16.58 -12.01 -20.41
CA ALA A 6 -18.02 -11.76 -20.38
C ALA A 6 -18.85 -13.07 -20.26
N SER A 7 -18.21 -14.21 -20.50
CA SER A 7 -18.67 -15.56 -20.13
C SER A 7 -19.08 -15.65 -18.65
N TYR A 8 -18.18 -15.33 -17.72
CA TYR A 8 -18.36 -15.48 -16.27
C TYR A 8 -19.42 -14.57 -15.64
N ARG A 9 -19.92 -13.55 -16.37
CA ARG A 9 -21.05 -12.72 -15.94
C ARG A 9 -22.41 -13.18 -16.48
N CYS A 10 -22.42 -14.17 -17.37
CA CYS A 10 -23.63 -14.71 -18.00
C CYS A 10 -23.89 -16.18 -17.65
N GLU A 11 -22.84 -16.94 -17.27
CA GLU A 11 -22.94 -18.34 -16.89
C GLU A 11 -22.88 -18.53 -15.37
N ASN A 12 -23.66 -19.49 -14.85
CA ASN A 12 -23.73 -19.81 -13.43
C ASN A 12 -22.42 -20.49 -12.97
N LEU A 13 -21.72 -19.90 -11.99
CA LEU A 13 -20.42 -20.41 -11.53
C LEU A 13 -20.46 -21.79 -10.85
N CYS A 14 -21.65 -22.35 -10.57
CA CYS A 14 -21.77 -23.75 -10.16
C CYS A 14 -21.71 -24.75 -11.34
N ASP A 15 -21.92 -24.28 -12.58
CA ASP A 15 -21.84 -25.13 -13.77
C ASP A 15 -20.38 -25.38 -14.20
N SER A 16 -19.44 -24.52 -13.80
CA SER A 16 -17.99 -24.68 -14.03
C SER A 16 -17.27 -25.55 -13.01
N LEU A 17 -17.94 -26.03 -11.95
CA LEU A 17 -17.35 -26.95 -10.94
C LEU A 17 -16.73 -28.21 -11.56
N SER A 18 -15.70 -28.77 -10.94
CA SER A 18 -15.06 -30.02 -11.36
C SER A 18 -16.00 -31.24 -11.23
N PRO A 19 -15.70 -32.39 -11.87
CA PRO A 19 -16.45 -33.63 -11.65
C PRO A 19 -16.47 -34.07 -10.18
N GLU A 20 -15.36 -33.90 -9.48
CA GLU A 20 -15.18 -34.22 -8.06
C GLU A 20 -16.01 -33.28 -7.17
N GLU A 21 -16.01 -31.98 -7.48
CA GLU A 21 -16.81 -30.97 -6.80
C GLU A 21 -18.31 -31.19 -7.00
N LYS A 22 -18.74 -31.52 -8.24
CA LYS A 22 -20.13 -31.87 -8.55
C LYS A 22 -20.58 -33.13 -7.81
N ALA A 23 -19.72 -34.14 -7.69
CA ALA A 23 -19.98 -35.32 -6.87
C ALA A 23 -20.07 -34.96 -5.37
N PHE A 24 -19.22 -34.05 -4.89
CA PHE A 24 -19.24 -33.63 -3.49
C PHE A 24 -20.46 -32.79 -3.11
N VAL A 25 -20.91 -31.88 -3.99
CA VAL A 25 -22.18 -31.12 -3.80
C VAL A 25 -23.39 -32.05 -3.66
N ILE A 26 -23.43 -33.18 -4.40
CA ILE A 26 -24.48 -34.19 -4.26
C ILE A 26 -24.48 -34.85 -2.87
N GLU A 27 -23.31 -35.00 -2.22
CA GLU A 27 -23.22 -35.49 -0.84
C GLU A 27 -23.56 -34.40 0.20
N LEU A 28 -23.20 -33.14 -0.07
CA LEU A 28 -23.53 -32.00 0.79
C LEU A 28 -25.03 -31.69 0.81
N ASN A 29 -25.74 -31.75 -0.33
CA ASN A 29 -27.19 -31.52 -0.40
C ASN A 29 -28.00 -32.50 0.47
N LYS A 30 -27.44 -33.66 0.86
CA LYS A 30 -28.07 -34.63 1.79
C LYS A 30 -28.06 -34.17 3.26
N ARG A 31 -27.37 -33.08 3.59
CA ARG A 31 -27.33 -32.47 4.92
C ARG A 31 -28.52 -31.52 5.13
N SER A 32 -28.76 -31.09 6.37
CA SER A 32 -29.74 -30.03 6.65
C SER A 32 -29.24 -28.66 6.18
N PRO A 33 -30.15 -27.73 5.78
CA PRO A 33 -29.78 -26.37 5.40
C PRO A 33 -28.93 -25.66 6.46
N ASP A 34 -29.37 -25.71 7.73
CA ASP A 34 -28.69 -25.10 8.88
C ASP A 34 -27.23 -25.57 9.02
N TYR A 35 -26.96 -26.85 8.73
CA TYR A 35 -25.61 -27.41 8.79
C TYR A 35 -24.72 -26.83 7.68
N ILE A 36 -25.24 -26.74 6.44
CA ILE A 36 -24.47 -26.18 5.32
C ILE A 36 -24.17 -24.69 5.52
N LEU A 37 -25.11 -23.93 6.11
CA LEU A 37 -24.90 -22.51 6.41
C LEU A 37 -23.83 -22.29 7.49
N GLU A 38 -23.90 -23.03 8.60
CA GLU A 38 -22.92 -22.89 9.69
C GLU A 38 -21.55 -23.47 9.33
N GLU A 39 -21.49 -24.56 8.55
CA GLU A 39 -20.23 -25.07 7.98
C GLU A 39 -19.61 -24.04 7.02
N LEU A 40 -20.40 -23.37 6.17
CA LEU A 40 -19.91 -22.30 5.30
C LEU A 40 -19.34 -21.12 6.10
N LYS A 41 -20.06 -20.64 7.12
CA LYS A 41 -19.56 -19.58 8.02
C LYS A 41 -18.29 -19.98 8.76
N GLN A 42 -18.21 -21.22 9.24
CA GLN A 42 -17.04 -21.72 9.98
C GLN A 42 -15.82 -21.90 9.06
N ASN A 43 -16.00 -22.31 7.81
CA ASN A 43 -14.92 -22.39 6.85
C ASN A 43 -14.51 -20.99 6.35
N LEU A 44 -15.41 -20.02 6.21
CA LEU A 44 -15.03 -18.62 5.92
C LEU A 44 -14.26 -17.95 7.08
N LYS A 45 -14.63 -18.20 8.33
CA LYS A 45 -13.83 -17.78 9.51
C LYS A 45 -12.44 -18.42 9.51
N THR A 46 -12.34 -19.65 9.00
CA THR A 46 -11.07 -20.38 8.86
C THR A 46 -10.24 -19.81 7.70
N ALA A 47 -10.86 -19.45 6.58
CA ALA A 47 -10.23 -18.81 5.44
C ALA A 47 -9.54 -17.50 5.84
N ILE A 48 -10.28 -16.61 6.51
CA ILE A 48 -9.74 -15.34 7.06
C ILE A 48 -8.51 -15.62 7.95
N ALA A 49 -8.54 -16.68 8.76
CA ALA A 49 -7.43 -17.07 9.64
C ALA A 49 -6.24 -17.74 8.93
N ILE A 50 -6.40 -18.24 7.69
CA ILE A 50 -5.28 -18.73 6.86
C ILE A 50 -4.53 -17.50 6.31
N GLU A 51 -5.21 -16.60 5.61
CA GLU A 51 -4.54 -15.44 4.98
C GLU A 51 -3.99 -14.46 6.05
N GLN A 52 -4.66 -14.37 7.21
CA GLN A 52 -4.14 -13.63 8.36
C GLN A 52 -2.82 -14.21 8.90
N ALA A 53 -2.55 -15.51 8.70
CA ALA A 53 -1.33 -16.18 9.12
C ALA A 53 -0.18 -16.09 8.08
N THR A 54 -0.49 -15.99 6.79
CA THR A 54 0.47 -15.85 5.68
C THR A 54 1.02 -14.43 5.56
N ILE A 55 0.20 -13.40 5.75
CA ILE A 55 0.62 -11.98 5.64
C ILE A 55 1.91 -11.66 6.45
N PRO A 56 2.06 -12.04 7.74
CA PRO A 56 3.30 -11.79 8.48
C PRO A 56 4.53 -12.53 7.95
N ILE A 57 4.35 -13.73 7.38
CA ILE A 57 5.44 -14.53 6.79
C ILE A 57 6.03 -13.80 5.57
N TYR A 58 5.16 -13.32 4.68
CA TYR A 58 5.59 -12.53 3.52
C TYR A 58 6.19 -11.19 3.92
N LEU A 59 5.56 -10.45 4.85
CA LEU A 59 6.07 -9.16 5.32
C LEU A 59 7.41 -9.26 6.04
N PHE A 60 7.62 -10.23 6.94
CA PHE A 60 8.91 -10.42 7.63
C PHE A 60 10.05 -10.62 6.64
N THR A 61 9.82 -11.48 5.65
CA THR A 61 10.78 -11.79 4.60
C THR A 61 11.04 -10.59 3.71
N TYR A 62 9.99 -9.86 3.30
CA TYR A 62 10.09 -8.60 2.57
C TYR A 62 10.96 -7.58 3.31
N TYR A 63 10.71 -7.37 4.61
CA TYR A 63 11.40 -6.35 5.40
C TYR A 63 12.89 -6.66 5.61
N SER A 64 13.30 -7.92 5.50
CA SER A 64 14.73 -8.27 5.49
C SER A 64 15.48 -7.79 4.23
N LEU A 65 14.81 -7.43 3.14
CA LEU A 65 15.46 -6.97 1.90
C LEU A 65 15.89 -5.49 1.96
N GLU A 66 17.17 -5.24 1.70
CA GLU A 66 17.77 -3.90 1.71
C GLU A 66 17.82 -3.31 0.30
N ARG A 67 16.69 -2.71 -0.10
CA ARG A 67 16.39 -2.31 -1.49
C ARG A 67 17.04 -1.01 -1.98
N ASN A 68 17.57 -0.17 -1.09
CA ASN A 68 18.03 1.19 -1.37
C ASN A 68 19.54 1.43 -1.14
N THR A 69 20.32 0.39 -0.79
CA THR A 69 21.75 0.52 -0.39
C THR A 69 22.67 1.07 -1.48
N ARG A 70 22.29 0.96 -2.76
CA ARG A 70 23.09 1.43 -3.92
C ARG A 70 22.15 2.01 -4.99
N LEU A 71 22.53 3.16 -5.54
CA LEU A 71 21.75 3.90 -6.54
C LEU A 71 22.60 4.30 -7.74
N GLY A 72 21.94 4.58 -8.87
CA GLY A 72 22.59 5.06 -10.09
C GLY A 72 23.62 4.07 -10.65
N GLU A 73 24.82 4.57 -10.97
CA GLU A 73 25.88 3.76 -11.58
C GLU A 73 26.50 2.70 -10.66
N ALA A 74 26.24 2.76 -9.35
CA ALA A 74 26.75 1.81 -8.35
C ALA A 74 25.85 0.57 -8.15
N ILE A 75 24.72 0.48 -8.87
CA ILE A 75 23.81 -0.67 -8.84
C ILE A 75 24.47 -1.91 -9.43
N ARG A 76 24.37 -3.04 -8.73
CA ARG A 76 24.85 -4.37 -9.12
C ARG A 76 23.67 -5.31 -9.43
N PRO A 77 23.88 -6.49 -10.04
CA PRO A 77 22.82 -7.47 -10.27
C PRO A 77 22.08 -7.90 -9.00
N GLU A 78 22.77 -7.95 -7.86
CA GLU A 78 22.19 -8.31 -6.56
C GLU A 78 21.18 -7.26 -6.08
N ASP A 79 21.47 -5.97 -6.26
CA ASP A 79 20.61 -4.87 -5.81
C ASP A 79 19.34 -4.78 -6.70
N LEU A 80 19.46 -5.14 -7.97
CA LEU A 80 18.31 -5.32 -8.88
C LEU A 80 17.47 -6.55 -8.51
N PHE A 81 18.10 -7.66 -8.12
CA PHE A 81 17.40 -8.87 -7.71
C PHE A 81 16.66 -8.68 -6.39
N ALA A 82 17.26 -8.06 -5.38
CA ALA A 82 16.57 -7.71 -4.13
C ALA A 82 15.36 -6.79 -4.36
N ASN A 83 15.43 -5.91 -5.36
CA ASN A 83 14.28 -5.11 -5.79
C ASN A 83 13.18 -5.94 -6.46
N LYS A 84 13.52 -6.82 -7.42
CA LYS A 84 12.58 -7.79 -8.02
C LYS A 84 11.92 -8.69 -6.95
N ALA A 85 12.70 -9.21 -6.01
CA ALA A 85 12.21 -10.06 -4.93
C ALA A 85 11.25 -9.28 -4.00
N GLY A 86 11.63 -8.06 -3.60
CA GLY A 86 10.79 -7.20 -2.79
C GLY A 86 9.49 -6.79 -3.50
N ALA A 87 9.49 -6.66 -4.83
CA ALA A 87 8.28 -6.42 -5.62
C ALA A 87 7.32 -7.62 -5.54
N ALA A 88 7.80 -8.81 -5.92
CA ALA A 88 6.97 -10.02 -5.97
C ALA A 88 6.44 -10.46 -4.60
N ILE A 89 7.25 -10.35 -3.54
CA ILE A 89 6.80 -10.71 -2.17
C ILE A 89 5.75 -9.71 -1.66
N MET A 90 5.89 -8.43 -1.96
CA MET A 90 4.90 -7.43 -1.54
C MET A 90 3.61 -7.49 -2.37
N SER A 91 3.68 -7.83 -3.67
CA SER A 91 2.46 -8.03 -4.46
C SER A 91 1.63 -9.17 -3.88
N VAL A 92 2.27 -10.33 -3.64
CA VAL A 92 1.63 -11.45 -2.94
C VAL A 92 1.08 -11.01 -1.58
N ALA A 93 1.87 -10.36 -0.72
CA ALA A 93 1.40 -9.92 0.60
C ALA A 93 0.19 -8.96 0.58
N VAL A 94 -0.02 -8.22 -0.52
CA VAL A 94 -1.19 -7.34 -0.71
C VAL A 94 -2.36 -8.09 -1.37
N GLU A 95 -2.09 -9.07 -2.22
CA GLU A 95 -3.08 -10.04 -2.72
C GLU A 95 -3.66 -10.89 -1.57
N GLU A 96 -2.85 -11.32 -0.59
CA GLU A 96 -3.34 -11.99 0.64
C GLU A 96 -4.30 -11.08 1.45
N MET A 97 -4.03 -9.78 1.53
CA MET A 97 -4.92 -8.81 2.18
C MET A 97 -6.24 -8.65 1.41
N LEU A 98 -6.21 -8.76 0.08
CA LEU A 98 -7.40 -8.83 -0.77
C LEU A 98 -8.19 -10.14 -0.52
N HIS A 99 -7.52 -11.29 -0.40
CA HIS A 99 -8.17 -12.58 -0.14
C HIS A 99 -8.86 -12.61 1.22
N MET A 100 -8.16 -12.13 2.25
CA MET A 100 -8.71 -11.92 3.59
C MET A 100 -9.96 -11.02 3.56
N SER A 101 -9.92 -9.93 2.78
CA SER A 101 -11.02 -8.97 2.62
C SER A 101 -12.21 -9.55 1.84
N LEU A 102 -11.96 -10.38 0.82
CA LEU A 102 -12.99 -11.08 0.05
C LEU A 102 -13.70 -12.12 0.93
N SER A 103 -12.96 -12.99 1.63
CA SER A 103 -13.52 -13.96 2.57
C SER A 103 -14.29 -13.29 3.73
N ALA A 104 -13.82 -12.13 4.22
CA ALA A 104 -14.54 -11.31 5.19
C ALA A 104 -15.82 -10.67 4.64
N ASN A 105 -15.85 -10.19 3.40
CA ASN A 105 -17.05 -9.67 2.74
C ASN A 105 -18.13 -10.77 2.55
N ILE A 106 -17.73 -12.00 2.16
CA ILE A 106 -18.68 -13.13 2.08
C ILE A 106 -19.25 -13.46 3.46
N LEU A 107 -18.41 -13.54 4.50
CA LEU A 107 -18.85 -13.82 5.87
C LEU A 107 -19.81 -12.73 6.40
N PHE A 108 -19.51 -11.47 6.11
CA PHE A 108 -20.37 -10.34 6.46
C PHE A 108 -21.74 -10.44 5.78
N ALA A 109 -21.78 -10.73 4.48
CA ALA A 109 -23.03 -10.92 3.74
C ALA A 109 -23.91 -12.04 4.32
N LEU A 110 -23.29 -13.12 4.83
CA LEU A 110 -23.96 -14.24 5.52
C LEU A 110 -24.44 -13.93 6.96
N GLY A 111 -24.27 -12.69 7.43
CA GLY A 111 -24.82 -12.20 8.70
C GLY A 111 -23.88 -12.24 9.91
N ASP A 112 -22.63 -12.70 9.75
CA ASP A 112 -21.65 -12.78 10.83
C ASP A 112 -20.63 -11.63 10.73
N ASP A 113 -20.28 -10.96 11.83
CA ASP A 113 -19.23 -9.93 11.82
C ASP A 113 -17.83 -10.61 11.76
N PRO A 114 -16.93 -10.24 10.81
CA PRO A 114 -15.56 -10.73 10.79
C PRO A 114 -14.83 -10.45 12.12
N GLN A 115 -13.99 -11.39 12.57
CA GLN A 115 -13.19 -11.28 13.80
C GLN A 115 -11.73 -11.62 13.50
N LEU A 116 -10.89 -10.58 13.45
CA LEU A 116 -9.47 -10.63 13.09
C LEU A 116 -8.58 -10.29 14.29
N TYR A 117 -9.01 -9.37 15.16
CA TYR A 117 -8.26 -9.04 16.36
C TYR A 117 -8.22 -10.24 17.31
N LEU A 118 -7.01 -10.57 17.80
CA LEU A 118 -6.69 -11.80 18.52
C LEU A 118 -6.76 -13.12 17.72
N SER A 119 -7.00 -13.08 16.40
CA SER A 119 -7.04 -14.28 15.54
C SER A 119 -5.68 -14.68 14.94
N SER A 120 -4.62 -13.88 15.10
CA SER A 120 -3.27 -14.19 14.57
C SER A 120 -2.62 -15.42 15.23
N PRO A 121 -1.67 -16.10 14.56
CA PRO A 121 -0.85 -17.14 15.19
C PRO A 121 -0.19 -16.67 16.49
N GLY A 122 -0.28 -17.49 17.55
CA GLY A 122 0.27 -17.14 18.87
C GLY A 122 1.80 -17.13 18.95
N SER A 123 2.46 -17.81 18.01
CA SER A 123 3.92 -17.89 17.86
C SER A 123 4.28 -18.47 16.49
N TYR A 124 5.41 -18.06 15.93
CA TYR A 124 6.01 -18.71 14.76
C TYR A 124 7.18 -19.63 15.20
N PRO A 125 7.50 -20.71 14.45
CA PRO A 125 6.87 -21.13 13.20
C PRO A 125 5.47 -21.75 13.45
N THR A 126 4.53 -21.52 12.53
CA THR A 126 3.11 -21.91 12.68
C THR A 126 2.67 -22.90 11.61
N PRO A 127 1.79 -23.86 11.92
CA PRO A 127 0.99 -24.52 10.88
C PRO A 127 -0.08 -23.55 10.36
N LEU A 128 -0.59 -23.79 9.14
CA LEU A 128 -1.80 -23.14 8.64
C LEU A 128 -3.06 -23.85 9.20
N PRO A 129 -4.16 -23.13 9.49
CA PRO A 129 -5.39 -23.71 10.06
C PRO A 129 -5.91 -24.97 9.34
N TYR A 130 -5.92 -26.09 10.08
CA TYR A 130 -6.33 -27.43 9.62
C TYR A 130 -5.57 -28.03 8.42
N HIS A 131 -4.44 -27.44 8.01
CA HIS A 131 -3.54 -28.02 7.02
C HIS A 131 -3.07 -29.42 7.44
N LYS A 132 -2.86 -30.33 6.47
CA LYS A 132 -2.29 -31.64 6.74
C LYS A 132 -0.84 -31.47 7.23
N PRO A 133 -0.48 -31.94 8.45
CA PRO A 133 0.83 -31.64 9.03
C PRO A 133 2.02 -32.22 8.26
N ILE A 134 1.84 -33.22 7.38
CA ILE A 134 2.95 -33.80 6.60
C ILE A 134 2.86 -33.32 5.15
N GLY A 135 3.76 -32.42 4.76
CA GLY A 135 3.90 -31.85 3.42
C GLY A 135 4.66 -32.75 2.43
N PRO A 136 5.16 -32.19 1.30
CA PRO A 136 6.18 -32.83 0.47
C PRO A 136 7.53 -32.90 1.20
N ASP A 137 8.46 -33.74 0.73
CA ASP A 137 9.84 -33.75 1.22
C ASP A 137 10.48 -32.37 0.92
N GLY A 138 11.00 -31.69 1.94
CA GLY A 138 11.56 -30.33 1.91
C GLY A 138 12.98 -30.23 1.37
N PRO A 139 13.69 -29.10 1.60
CA PRO A 139 14.99 -28.84 0.98
C PRO A 139 16.00 -29.95 1.26
N GLU A 140 16.67 -30.41 0.20
CA GLU A 140 17.62 -31.55 0.23
C GLU A 140 16.98 -32.91 0.59
N GLY A 141 15.65 -33.05 0.50
CA GLY A 141 14.92 -34.29 0.78
C GLY A 141 14.63 -34.52 2.28
N LYS A 142 14.63 -33.45 3.07
CA LYS A 142 14.28 -33.51 4.51
C LYS A 142 12.81 -33.84 4.69
N LYS A 143 12.51 -34.79 5.58
CA LYS A 143 11.12 -35.19 5.87
C LYS A 143 10.60 -34.37 7.03
N ASP A 144 9.93 -33.27 6.72
CA ASP A 144 9.33 -32.39 7.72
C ASP A 144 8.26 -33.17 8.51
N ALA A 145 8.49 -33.31 9.81
CA ALA A 145 7.57 -34.02 10.71
C ALA A 145 6.26 -33.25 10.90
N GLN A 146 6.33 -31.91 10.80
CA GLN A 146 5.19 -31.00 10.73
C GLN A 146 5.55 -29.84 9.79
N VAL A 147 4.65 -29.45 8.88
CA VAL A 147 4.76 -28.21 8.09
C VAL A 147 4.46 -27.04 9.02
N LEU A 148 5.54 -26.41 9.49
CA LEU A 148 5.52 -25.22 10.35
C LEU A 148 6.28 -24.13 9.60
N ILE A 149 5.57 -23.10 9.13
CA ILE A 149 6.19 -22.04 8.34
C ILE A 149 6.83 -20.99 9.27
N PRO A 150 8.12 -20.67 9.11
CA PRO A 150 8.81 -19.72 9.97
C PRO A 150 8.69 -18.26 9.49
N LEU A 151 8.89 -17.35 10.44
CA LEU A 151 9.40 -16.02 10.12
C LEU A 151 10.91 -16.15 9.89
N SER A 152 11.36 -16.08 8.64
CA SER A 152 12.78 -16.06 8.28
C SER A 152 13.07 -14.97 7.25
N LYS A 153 14.31 -14.50 7.22
CA LYS A 153 14.81 -13.54 6.22
C LYS A 153 14.79 -14.14 4.82
N PHE A 154 14.88 -13.28 3.81
CA PHE A 154 14.93 -13.70 2.42
C PHE A 154 16.08 -14.69 2.20
N SER A 155 15.73 -15.89 1.77
CA SER A 155 16.64 -17.01 1.56
C SER A 155 15.98 -17.99 0.60
N TYR A 156 16.77 -18.91 0.05
CA TYR A 156 16.23 -19.94 -0.84
C TYR A 156 15.30 -20.91 -0.07
N ASP A 157 15.61 -21.21 1.20
CA ASP A 157 14.77 -22.02 2.08
C ASP A 157 13.44 -21.31 2.43
N GLN A 158 13.44 -20.00 2.64
CA GLN A 158 12.20 -19.23 2.88
C GLN A 158 11.34 -19.13 1.62
N LEU A 159 11.93 -19.01 0.42
CA LEU A 159 11.17 -19.14 -0.84
C LEU A 159 10.58 -20.54 -1.02
N TRP A 160 11.26 -21.60 -0.57
CA TRP A 160 10.67 -22.94 -0.57
C TRP A 160 9.44 -23.02 0.35
N HIS A 161 9.49 -22.40 1.54
CA HIS A 161 8.32 -22.30 2.42
C HIS A 161 7.15 -21.55 1.76
N PHE A 162 7.41 -20.55 0.92
CA PHE A 162 6.35 -19.88 0.16
C PHE A 162 5.73 -20.83 -0.88
N LEU A 163 6.55 -21.64 -1.57
CA LEU A 163 6.07 -22.69 -2.47
C LEU A 163 5.32 -23.84 -1.75
N GLN A 164 5.49 -23.98 -0.42
CA GLN A 164 4.66 -24.87 0.40
C GLN A 164 3.29 -24.28 0.76
N ILE A 165 3.15 -22.95 0.82
CA ILE A 165 1.86 -22.24 1.00
C ILE A 165 1.09 -22.26 -0.32
N GLU A 166 1.67 -21.65 -1.35
CA GLU A 166 1.05 -21.41 -2.67
C GLU A 166 0.98 -22.65 -3.57
N ARG A 167 1.16 -23.84 -2.99
CA ARG A 167 1.26 -25.08 -3.76
C ARG A 167 -0.05 -25.32 -4.53
N PRO A 168 -0.02 -25.47 -5.86
CA PRO A 168 -1.24 -25.58 -6.67
C PRO A 168 -1.96 -26.90 -6.47
N GLU A 169 -3.28 -26.84 -6.31
CA GLU A 169 -4.17 -28.00 -6.42
C GLU A 169 -3.89 -28.78 -7.71
N GLN A 170 -4.02 -30.11 -7.66
CA GLN A 170 -3.75 -31.00 -8.78
C GLN A 170 -5.07 -31.51 -9.37
N ARG A 171 -5.15 -31.70 -10.69
CA ARG A 171 -6.37 -32.13 -11.39
C ARG A 171 -6.99 -33.38 -10.74
N ASN A 172 -8.31 -33.34 -10.53
CA ASN A 172 -9.13 -34.39 -9.91
C ASN A 172 -8.83 -34.64 -8.41
N THR A 173 -8.31 -33.64 -7.69
CA THR A 173 -8.17 -33.68 -6.23
C THR A 173 -9.53 -33.42 -5.56
N PRO A 174 -9.90 -34.13 -4.47
CA PRO A 174 -11.17 -33.90 -3.79
C PRO A 174 -11.13 -32.67 -2.84
N PRO A 175 -12.24 -31.92 -2.72
CA PRO A 175 -12.37 -30.79 -1.78
C PRO A 175 -12.22 -31.21 -0.32
N LYS A 176 -11.68 -30.34 0.55
CA LYS A 176 -11.50 -30.63 2.00
C LYS A 176 -11.54 -29.39 2.91
N ASP A 177 -12.27 -29.48 4.01
CA ASP A 177 -12.18 -28.58 5.18
C ASP A 177 -10.90 -28.79 6.00
N ARG A 178 -10.47 -30.06 6.14
CA ARG A 178 -9.41 -30.49 7.08
C ARG A 178 -8.47 -31.50 6.45
N ASN A 179 -7.20 -31.44 6.83
CA ASN A 179 -6.12 -32.22 6.22
C ASN A 179 -6.06 -32.00 4.69
N TRP A 180 -6.34 -30.76 4.28
CA TRP A 180 -6.03 -30.23 2.96
C TRP A 180 -4.51 -30.15 2.77
N THR A 181 -4.06 -30.21 1.52
CA THR A 181 -2.64 -30.23 1.14
C THR A 181 -2.24 -29.08 0.22
N THR A 182 -3.22 -28.33 -0.28
CA THR A 182 -3.10 -27.09 -1.06
C THR A 182 -4.24 -26.17 -0.67
N ILE A 183 -4.06 -24.85 -0.79
CA ILE A 183 -5.10 -23.88 -0.45
C ILE A 183 -6.31 -24.00 -1.40
N GLY A 184 -6.08 -24.37 -2.68
CA GLY A 184 -7.15 -24.69 -3.65
C GLY A 184 -8.15 -25.75 -3.16
N GLN A 185 -7.71 -26.84 -2.50
CA GLN A 185 -8.62 -27.86 -1.94
C GLN A 185 -9.60 -27.30 -0.90
N PHE A 186 -9.14 -26.33 -0.13
CA PHE A 186 -9.90 -25.71 0.96
C PHE A 186 -10.92 -24.71 0.40
N TYR A 187 -10.49 -23.88 -0.55
CA TYR A 187 -11.42 -23.00 -1.26
C TYR A 187 -12.39 -23.73 -2.19
N SER A 188 -12.00 -24.87 -2.76
CA SER A 188 -12.89 -25.80 -3.46
C SER A 188 -14.01 -26.31 -2.55
N TYR A 189 -13.70 -26.63 -1.28
CA TYR A 189 -14.71 -27.02 -0.29
C TYR A 189 -15.72 -25.90 0.00
N ILE A 190 -15.23 -24.67 0.16
CA ILE A 190 -16.08 -23.47 0.31
C ILE A 190 -16.94 -23.25 -0.95
N ARG A 191 -16.36 -23.42 -2.14
CA ARG A 191 -17.07 -23.32 -3.44
C ARG A 191 -18.21 -24.35 -3.53
N CYS A 192 -17.98 -25.59 -3.11
CA CYS A 192 -19.01 -26.63 -3.02
C CYS A 192 -20.13 -26.26 -2.03
N LEU A 193 -19.80 -25.75 -0.83
CA LEU A 193 -20.80 -25.30 0.14
C LEU A 193 -21.68 -24.17 -0.42
N ILE A 194 -21.08 -23.16 -1.04
CA ILE A 194 -21.82 -22.07 -1.70
C ILE A 194 -22.72 -22.62 -2.82
N CYS A 195 -22.26 -23.62 -3.58
CA CYS A 195 -23.03 -24.22 -4.65
C CYS A 195 -24.16 -25.17 -4.23
N CYS A 196 -24.23 -25.59 -2.97
CA CYS A 196 -25.32 -26.43 -2.45
C CYS A 196 -26.72 -25.83 -2.71
N GLU A 197 -27.73 -26.68 -2.89
CA GLU A 197 -29.10 -26.23 -3.19
C GLU A 197 -29.74 -25.44 -2.05
N HIS A 198 -29.28 -25.68 -0.82
CA HIS A 198 -29.71 -24.98 0.39
C HIS A 198 -29.21 -23.54 0.48
N ILE A 199 -28.13 -23.19 -0.24
CA ILE A 199 -27.56 -21.84 -0.27
C ILE A 199 -28.11 -21.06 -1.46
N THR A 200 -28.70 -19.90 -1.15
CA THR A 200 -29.45 -19.03 -2.06
C THR A 200 -29.12 -17.56 -1.77
N ASP A 201 -29.42 -16.65 -2.71
CA ASP A 201 -29.11 -15.21 -2.56
C ASP A 201 -29.66 -14.58 -1.28
N ALA A 202 -30.81 -15.06 -0.79
CA ALA A 202 -31.41 -14.61 0.47
C ALA A 202 -30.46 -14.76 1.68
N HIS A 203 -29.54 -15.73 1.66
CA HIS A 203 -28.52 -15.93 2.71
C HIS A 203 -27.47 -14.82 2.71
N PHE A 204 -27.14 -14.25 1.55
CA PHE A 204 -26.20 -13.13 1.39
C PHE A 204 -26.89 -11.76 1.57
N GLN A 205 -28.20 -11.76 1.87
CA GLN A 205 -29.04 -10.56 2.00
C GLN A 205 -29.68 -10.44 3.39
N VAL A 206 -29.29 -11.28 4.36
CA VAL A 206 -29.87 -11.33 5.71
C VAL A 206 -29.73 -10.03 6.50
N ARG A 207 -28.75 -9.18 6.16
CA ARG A 207 -28.55 -7.84 6.73
C ARG A 207 -29.38 -6.73 6.03
N GLY A 208 -30.18 -7.06 5.03
CA GLY A 208 -30.96 -6.11 4.24
C GLY A 208 -30.18 -5.48 3.06
N PRO A 209 -30.87 -4.69 2.20
CA PRO A 209 -30.32 -4.22 0.93
C PRO A 209 -29.14 -3.24 1.09
N ASP A 210 -29.14 -2.43 2.14
CA ASP A 210 -28.09 -1.43 2.39
C ASP A 210 -26.78 -2.05 2.93
N SER A 211 -26.76 -3.35 3.22
CA SER A 211 -25.63 -4.04 3.85
C SER A 211 -24.36 -4.07 2.99
N ALA A 212 -24.50 -4.03 1.66
CA ALA A 212 -23.37 -3.93 0.75
C ALA A 212 -22.53 -2.65 1.00
N ALA A 213 -23.15 -1.56 1.47
CA ALA A 213 -22.44 -0.32 1.79
C ALA A 213 -21.56 -0.42 3.04
N TYR A 214 -21.74 -1.44 3.88
CA TYR A 214 -20.91 -1.68 5.07
C TYR A 214 -19.82 -2.73 4.82
N GLN A 215 -19.75 -3.34 3.64
CA GLN A 215 -18.64 -4.20 3.26
C GLN A 215 -17.42 -3.35 2.84
N ILE A 216 -16.22 -3.96 2.76
CA ILE A 216 -15.04 -3.23 2.25
C ILE A 216 -15.24 -3.00 0.75
N GLN A 217 -15.38 -1.73 0.35
CA GLN A 217 -15.60 -1.38 -1.06
C GLN A 217 -14.36 -1.54 -1.93
N SER A 218 -14.61 -1.78 -3.23
CA SER A 218 -13.59 -1.92 -4.28
C SER A 218 -12.56 -0.80 -4.29
N TYR A 219 -13.02 0.46 -4.19
CA TYR A 219 -12.18 1.67 -4.28
C TYR A 219 -11.18 1.84 -3.13
N ASN A 220 -11.31 1.08 -2.04
CA ASN A 220 -10.35 1.13 -0.93
C ASN A 220 -9.04 0.45 -1.36
N TYR A 221 -9.16 -0.68 -2.05
CA TYR A 221 -8.05 -1.44 -2.61
C TYR A 221 -7.50 -0.72 -3.85
N SER A 222 -6.30 -0.15 -3.74
CA SER A 222 -5.58 0.44 -4.87
C SER A 222 -4.50 -0.55 -5.33
N PRO A 223 -4.70 -1.30 -6.45
CA PRO A 223 -3.74 -2.32 -6.88
C PRO A 223 -2.41 -1.75 -7.38
N ASN A 224 -2.32 -0.45 -7.63
CA ASN A 224 -1.18 0.20 -8.27
C ASN A 224 -0.32 0.95 -7.24
N ASN A 225 0.79 0.33 -6.81
CA ASN A 225 1.95 1.03 -6.21
C ASN A 225 3.19 0.16 -5.92
N ILE A 226 3.14 -1.16 -6.10
CA ILE A 226 4.27 -2.06 -5.82
C ILE A 226 5.28 -2.07 -7.01
N ASP A 227 4.90 -1.43 -8.12
CA ASP A 227 5.69 -0.88 -9.23
C ASP A 227 7.18 -0.73 -8.90
N THR A 228 7.95 -1.79 -9.17
CA THR A 228 9.40 -1.76 -9.03
C THR A 228 10.01 -1.70 -10.42
N VAL A 229 10.47 -0.51 -10.81
CA VAL A 229 11.16 -0.30 -12.08
C VAL A 229 12.55 -0.90 -12.04
N SER A 230 12.80 -1.82 -12.96
CA SER A 230 14.14 -2.30 -13.28
C SER A 230 14.64 -1.59 -14.54
N PRO A 231 15.84 -0.98 -14.54
CA PRO A 231 16.40 -0.38 -15.73
C PRO A 231 16.92 -1.43 -16.71
N LYS A 232 16.39 -1.42 -17.95
CA LYS A 232 16.83 -2.27 -19.07
C LYS A 232 18.25 -1.95 -19.56
N ALA A 233 18.71 -0.73 -19.30
CA ALA A 233 20.05 -0.21 -19.60
C ALA A 233 20.42 0.90 -18.61
N LYS A 234 21.71 1.25 -18.49
CA LYS A 234 22.15 2.38 -17.66
C LYS A 234 21.46 3.68 -18.12
N PHE A 235 20.80 4.36 -17.19
CA PHE A 235 20.26 5.71 -17.40
C PHE A 235 21.40 6.72 -17.56
N ASN A 236 21.29 7.61 -18.56
CA ASN A 236 22.21 8.73 -18.75
C ASN A 236 21.57 10.04 -18.24
N PRO A 237 21.98 10.58 -17.07
CA PRO A 237 21.43 11.83 -16.52
C PRO A 237 21.79 13.08 -17.33
N TRP A 238 22.73 12.98 -18.27
CA TRP A 238 23.17 14.05 -19.17
C TRP A 238 22.68 13.85 -20.61
N GLY A 239 21.83 12.85 -20.85
CA GLY A 239 21.21 12.61 -22.15
C GLY A 239 20.04 13.55 -22.42
N ALA A 240 19.86 13.99 -23.67
CA ALA A 240 18.66 14.70 -24.08
C ALA A 240 17.42 13.80 -23.89
N ALA A 241 16.30 14.38 -23.46
CA ALA A 241 15.03 13.68 -23.39
C ALA A 241 14.63 13.16 -24.80
N PRO A 242 13.90 12.03 -24.91
CA PRO A 242 13.48 11.53 -26.20
C PRO A 242 12.48 12.52 -26.80
N ALA A 243 12.63 12.84 -28.09
CA ALA A 243 11.64 13.64 -28.79
C ALA A 243 10.29 12.89 -28.79
N SER A 244 9.36 13.37 -27.97
CA SER A 244 7.97 12.89 -27.93
C SER A 244 7.31 13.06 -29.31
N CYS A 245 6.50 12.07 -29.71
CA CYS A 245 5.57 11.99 -30.85
C CYS A 245 5.78 12.89 -32.10
N PRO A 246 5.73 12.30 -33.31
CA PRO A 246 6.45 12.83 -34.47
C PRO A 246 5.91 14.13 -35.06
N VAL A 247 6.71 15.20 -34.99
CA VAL A 247 6.79 16.21 -36.06
C VAL A 247 8.24 16.69 -36.25
N HIS A 248 8.73 16.51 -37.48
CA HIS A 248 9.93 17.10 -38.10
C HIS A 248 11.26 17.20 -37.31
N ALA A 249 12.10 16.17 -37.52
CA ALA A 249 13.51 16.31 -37.85
C ALA A 249 14.46 17.04 -36.86
N ALA A 250 14.75 16.38 -35.74
CA ALA A 250 16.05 16.50 -35.04
C ALA A 250 16.93 15.26 -35.35
N GLN A 251 18.25 15.41 -35.34
CA GLN A 251 19.18 14.35 -35.71
C GLN A 251 19.41 13.33 -34.58
N LYS A 252 19.80 12.10 -34.94
CA LYS A 252 20.19 11.06 -33.98
C LYS A 252 21.43 11.49 -33.18
N ILE A 253 21.39 11.25 -31.87
CA ILE A 253 22.54 11.14 -30.97
C ILE A 253 22.43 9.76 -30.30
N ASP A 254 23.56 9.10 -30.04
CA ASP A 254 23.61 7.63 -30.01
C ASP A 254 23.19 6.94 -28.70
N ASN A 255 22.45 5.84 -28.89
CA ASN A 255 22.42 4.61 -28.08
C ASN A 255 22.01 4.62 -26.59
N TYR A 256 21.62 5.74 -25.97
CA TYR A 256 21.10 5.73 -24.59
C TYR A 256 19.62 6.13 -24.48
N PRO A 257 18.74 5.25 -23.97
CA PRO A 257 17.36 5.62 -23.65
C PRO A 257 17.28 6.49 -22.39
N SER A 258 16.29 7.38 -22.34
CA SER A 258 15.94 8.16 -21.14
C SER A 258 15.38 7.28 -20.02
N ALA A 259 15.23 7.81 -18.80
CA ALA A 259 14.67 7.09 -17.66
C ALA A 259 13.34 6.35 -17.98
N SER A 260 12.37 7.02 -18.62
CA SER A 260 11.07 6.41 -18.96
C SER A 260 11.13 5.41 -20.13
N ALA A 261 12.15 5.50 -20.99
CA ALA A 261 12.40 4.54 -22.07
C ALA A 261 13.35 3.39 -21.67
N ALA A 262 14.06 3.55 -20.55
CA ALA A 262 14.92 2.54 -19.92
C ALA A 262 14.17 1.74 -18.85
N ALA A 263 13.10 2.28 -18.28
CA ALA A 263 12.28 1.65 -17.26
C ALA A 263 11.49 0.45 -17.80
N GLU A 264 11.76 -0.74 -17.26
CA GLU A 264 10.76 -1.81 -17.20
C GLU A 264 10.10 -1.82 -15.84
N TYR A 265 8.84 -1.41 -15.81
CA TYR A 265 7.93 -1.72 -14.74
C TYR A 265 7.62 -3.22 -14.82
N GLN A 266 7.76 -3.93 -13.69
CA GLN A 266 7.22 -5.29 -13.57
C GLN A 266 5.69 -5.30 -13.54
N ASN A 267 5.09 -4.15 -13.21
CA ASN A 267 3.66 -3.89 -13.28
C ASN A 267 3.33 -2.91 -14.44
N ARG A 268 2.51 -3.33 -15.40
CA ARG A 268 2.00 -2.48 -16.49
C ARG A 268 0.60 -1.97 -16.15
N ALA A 269 0.00 -1.15 -17.02
CA ALA A 269 -1.35 -0.63 -16.83
C ALA A 269 -2.46 -1.70 -16.96
N ASP A 270 -2.09 -2.94 -17.26
CA ASP A 270 -2.90 -4.14 -17.42
C ASP A 270 -2.60 -5.27 -16.40
N SER A 271 -1.75 -5.03 -15.38
CA SER A 271 -1.41 -6.02 -14.34
C SER A 271 -1.61 -5.51 -12.90
N HIS A 272 -1.22 -6.33 -11.92
CA HIS A 272 -1.63 -6.41 -10.50
C HIS A 272 -3.10 -6.78 -10.27
N VAL A 273 -3.98 -6.56 -11.24
CA VAL A 273 -5.21 -7.34 -11.36
C VAL A 273 -5.73 -7.35 -12.80
N GLY A 274 -6.02 -8.53 -13.34
CA GLY A 274 -7.17 -8.70 -14.22
C GLY A 274 -8.43 -8.17 -13.54
N LYS A 275 -9.54 -7.89 -14.23
CA LYS A 275 -10.56 -6.93 -13.71
C LYS A 275 -11.46 -7.45 -12.56
N THR A 276 -11.00 -8.48 -11.84
CA THR A 276 -11.49 -9.03 -10.56
C THR A 276 -11.12 -8.12 -9.39
N GLN A 277 -11.76 -6.96 -9.33
CA GLN A 277 -11.64 -6.03 -8.20
C GLN A 277 -12.12 -6.67 -6.88
N LEU A 278 -11.62 -6.19 -5.73
CA LEU A 278 -12.27 -6.38 -4.43
C LEU A 278 -13.77 -6.05 -4.58
N LEU A 279 -14.65 -6.96 -4.17
CA LEU A 279 -16.08 -6.87 -4.46
C LEU A 279 -16.94 -7.02 -3.20
N THR A 280 -18.08 -6.35 -3.22
CA THR A 280 -19.17 -6.53 -2.26
C THR A 280 -20.02 -7.74 -2.67
N VAL A 281 -20.42 -8.56 -1.70
CA VAL A 281 -21.21 -9.77 -1.91
C VAL A 281 -22.65 -9.52 -1.49
N SER A 282 -23.58 -9.72 -2.42
CA SER A 282 -25.04 -9.67 -2.19
C SER A 282 -25.78 -10.89 -2.77
N SER A 283 -25.04 -11.81 -3.38
CA SER A 283 -25.56 -12.95 -4.13
C SER A 283 -24.58 -14.13 -4.14
N LYS A 284 -25.09 -15.31 -4.49
CA LYS A 284 -24.35 -16.56 -4.67
C LYS A 284 -23.29 -16.46 -5.79
N GLN A 285 -23.61 -15.77 -6.89
CA GLN A 285 -22.66 -15.56 -7.99
C GLN A 285 -21.49 -14.65 -7.57
N GLU A 286 -21.73 -13.59 -6.79
CA GLU A 286 -20.67 -12.70 -6.27
C GLU A 286 -19.79 -13.42 -5.25
N ALA A 287 -20.38 -14.24 -4.37
CA ALA A 287 -19.62 -15.08 -3.44
C ALA A 287 -18.71 -16.07 -4.20
N LEU A 288 -19.21 -16.72 -5.26
CA LEU A 288 -18.40 -17.61 -6.11
C LEU A 288 -17.30 -16.86 -6.86
N LEU A 289 -17.58 -15.66 -7.39
CA LEU A 289 -16.58 -14.83 -8.07
C LEU A 289 -15.44 -14.40 -7.13
N ALA A 290 -15.77 -14.11 -5.86
CA ALA A 290 -14.77 -13.84 -4.83
C ALA A 290 -13.88 -15.06 -4.57
N ILE A 291 -14.46 -16.26 -4.34
CA ILE A 291 -13.67 -17.50 -4.13
C ILE A 291 -12.81 -17.85 -5.35
N THR A 292 -13.33 -17.69 -6.57
CA THR A 292 -12.56 -17.93 -7.81
C THR A 292 -11.40 -16.95 -7.95
N THR A 293 -11.58 -15.68 -7.58
CA THR A 293 -10.51 -14.65 -7.60
C THR A 293 -9.35 -15.06 -6.71
N ILE A 294 -9.64 -15.52 -5.48
CA ILE A 294 -8.63 -16.01 -4.52
C ILE A 294 -7.84 -17.19 -5.11
N CYS A 295 -8.55 -18.21 -5.60
CA CYS A 295 -7.90 -19.41 -6.17
C CYS A 295 -6.97 -19.07 -7.35
N HIS A 296 -7.43 -18.19 -8.26
CA HIS A 296 -6.66 -17.86 -9.46
C HIS A 296 -5.36 -17.11 -9.15
N GLN A 297 -5.36 -16.22 -8.16
CA GLN A 297 -4.16 -15.44 -7.82
C GLN A 297 -3.07 -16.29 -7.14
N GLY A 298 -3.44 -17.09 -6.13
CA GLY A 298 -2.48 -17.94 -5.41
C GLY A 298 -1.84 -19.03 -6.28
N GLU A 299 -2.66 -19.95 -6.78
CA GLU A 299 -2.17 -21.14 -7.50
C GLU A 299 -2.15 -20.98 -9.04
N GLY A 300 -3.08 -20.22 -9.63
CA GLY A 300 -3.17 -19.97 -11.06
C GLY A 300 -4.42 -20.55 -11.73
N SER A 301 -4.77 -20.01 -12.90
CA SER A 301 -5.90 -20.49 -13.70
C SER A 301 -5.54 -21.74 -14.49
N ASP A 302 -6.47 -22.71 -14.55
CA ASP A 302 -6.40 -23.91 -15.39
C ASP A 302 -5.11 -24.77 -15.25
N TYR A 303 -4.49 -24.73 -14.06
CA TYR A 303 -3.22 -25.40 -13.75
C TYR A 303 -2.04 -24.87 -14.61
N THR A 304 -2.15 -23.63 -15.06
CA THR A 304 -1.13 -22.90 -15.84
C THR A 304 -0.26 -22.01 -14.94
N GLN A 305 0.74 -21.37 -15.54
CA GLN A 305 1.63 -20.41 -14.87
C GLN A 305 1.05 -18.99 -14.76
N TRP A 306 -0.25 -18.81 -15.07
CA TRP A 306 -0.90 -17.51 -15.15
C TRP A 306 -2.20 -17.49 -14.34
N ASP A 307 -2.42 -16.41 -13.58
CA ASP A 307 -3.69 -16.13 -12.89
C ASP A 307 -4.79 -15.72 -13.87
N ASP A 308 -4.43 -15.04 -14.97
CA ASP A 308 -5.25 -14.92 -16.18
C ASP A 308 -4.52 -15.32 -17.48
N ASN A 309 -5.28 -15.88 -18.42
CA ASN A 309 -4.76 -16.31 -19.74
C ASN A 309 -4.75 -15.19 -20.80
N GLY A 310 -5.08 -13.94 -20.43
CA GLY A 310 -5.27 -12.83 -21.37
C GLY A 310 -4.17 -11.78 -21.29
N ASP A 311 -4.00 -11.23 -20.10
CA ASP A 311 -3.16 -10.07 -19.76
C ASP A 311 -1.78 -10.54 -19.22
N LYS A 312 -1.66 -11.82 -18.77
CA LYS A 312 -0.42 -12.60 -18.49
C LYS A 312 0.34 -12.25 -17.20
N GLU A 313 -0.38 -12.03 -16.11
CA GLU A 313 0.25 -12.04 -14.79
C GLU A 313 0.53 -13.48 -14.29
N HIS A 314 1.48 -13.60 -13.37
CA HIS A 314 1.90 -14.88 -12.79
C HIS A 314 1.20 -15.11 -11.46
N SER A 315 0.73 -16.34 -11.22
CA SER A 315 0.24 -16.74 -9.90
C SER A 315 1.35 -16.70 -8.84
N HIS A 316 1.00 -16.63 -7.55
CA HIS A 316 1.95 -16.47 -6.44
C HIS A 316 3.03 -17.56 -6.46
N TYR A 317 2.61 -18.82 -6.67
CA TYR A 317 3.51 -19.96 -6.85
C TYR A 317 4.57 -19.70 -7.94
N TYR A 318 4.16 -19.17 -9.10
CA TYR A 318 5.06 -18.92 -10.21
C TYR A 318 5.89 -17.63 -10.03
N LYS A 319 5.32 -16.59 -9.37
CA LYS A 319 6.04 -15.41 -8.88
C LYS A 319 7.25 -15.85 -8.03
N PHE A 320 7.08 -16.82 -7.13
CA PHE A 320 8.15 -17.35 -6.28
C PHE A 320 9.12 -18.31 -6.99
N LEU A 321 8.65 -19.21 -7.88
CA LEU A 321 9.53 -20.04 -8.72
C LEU A 321 10.48 -19.16 -9.57
N MET A 322 9.98 -18.05 -10.10
CA MET A 322 10.76 -17.09 -10.89
C MET A 322 11.77 -16.26 -10.06
N LEU A 323 11.72 -16.35 -8.72
CA LEU A 323 12.79 -15.89 -7.83
C LEU A 323 13.83 -17.00 -7.59
N GLN A 324 13.38 -18.19 -7.16
CA GLN A 324 14.28 -19.34 -6.96
C GLN A 324 15.13 -19.63 -8.20
N ALA A 325 14.53 -19.62 -9.39
CA ALA A 325 15.21 -19.96 -10.64
C ALA A 325 16.33 -18.99 -11.05
N GLN A 326 16.46 -17.84 -10.40
CA GLN A 326 17.57 -16.90 -10.60
C GLN A 326 18.67 -17.03 -9.53
N MET A 327 18.49 -17.85 -8.49
CA MET A 327 19.45 -18.06 -7.42
C MET A 327 20.34 -19.28 -7.70
N GLU A 328 21.60 -19.24 -7.26
CA GLU A 328 22.58 -20.31 -7.57
C GLU A 328 22.20 -21.71 -7.01
N GLN A 329 21.44 -21.75 -5.92
CA GLN A 329 20.98 -23.01 -5.30
C GLN A 329 20.06 -23.81 -6.24
N TYR A 330 19.28 -23.17 -7.12
CA TYR A 330 18.38 -23.84 -8.07
C TYR A 330 19.11 -24.72 -9.10
N LEU A 331 20.40 -24.45 -9.34
CA LEU A 331 21.25 -25.26 -10.22
C LEU A 331 21.72 -26.57 -9.56
N THR A 332 21.56 -26.72 -8.25
CA THR A 332 22.21 -27.80 -7.45
C THR A 332 21.26 -28.55 -6.52
N ARG A 333 20.27 -27.86 -5.93
CA ARG A 333 19.22 -28.48 -5.12
C ARG A 333 18.21 -29.23 -5.98
N LYS A 334 17.56 -30.21 -5.37
CA LYS A 334 16.58 -31.11 -6.01
C LYS A 334 15.37 -31.28 -5.09
N GLU A 335 14.64 -30.20 -4.92
CA GLU A 335 13.33 -30.20 -4.28
C GLU A 335 12.29 -30.90 -5.16
N TYR A 336 11.22 -31.38 -4.53
CA TYR A 336 10.08 -31.93 -5.24
C TYR A 336 9.16 -30.78 -5.71
N LEU A 337 9.32 -30.37 -6.97
CA LEU A 337 8.38 -29.48 -7.64
C LEU A 337 7.29 -30.31 -8.33
N ASP A 338 6.04 -29.85 -8.25
CA ASP A 338 4.93 -30.45 -9.00
C ASP A 338 5.15 -30.29 -10.52
N PRO A 339 4.62 -31.22 -11.34
CA PRO A 339 4.81 -31.20 -12.80
C PRO A 339 4.11 -30.02 -13.50
N TYR A 340 3.14 -29.39 -12.84
CA TYR A 340 2.37 -28.25 -13.35
C TYR A 340 2.16 -27.19 -12.26
N PRO A 341 2.34 -25.89 -12.56
CA PRO A 341 2.91 -25.35 -13.80
C PRO A 341 4.38 -25.78 -13.98
N LYS A 342 4.82 -25.93 -15.23
CA LYS A 342 6.17 -26.46 -15.52
C LYS A 342 7.24 -25.48 -15.02
N ALA A 343 8.10 -25.96 -14.11
CA ALA A 343 9.18 -25.17 -13.53
C ALA A 343 10.05 -24.47 -14.62
N PRO A 344 10.44 -23.20 -14.41
CA PRO A 344 11.23 -22.43 -15.37
C PRO A 344 12.67 -22.95 -15.51
N GLU A 345 13.27 -22.70 -16.68
CA GLU A 345 14.70 -22.94 -16.87
C GLU A 345 15.53 -21.91 -16.05
N PRO A 346 16.77 -22.23 -15.62
CA PRO A 346 17.59 -21.33 -14.82
C PRO A 346 17.84 -19.96 -15.47
N ILE A 347 17.69 -18.89 -14.69
CA ILE A 347 17.68 -17.50 -15.17
C ILE A 347 19.06 -16.84 -14.99
N ALA A 348 19.50 -16.11 -16.01
CA ALA A 348 20.73 -15.32 -16.01
C ALA A 348 20.42 -13.81 -15.98
N PRO A 349 21.24 -12.97 -15.30
CA PRO A 349 22.38 -13.34 -14.48
C PRO A 349 21.92 -14.03 -13.18
N THR A 350 22.57 -15.16 -12.88
CA THR A 350 22.34 -15.94 -11.66
C THR A 350 22.96 -15.22 -10.47
N VAL A 351 22.25 -15.17 -9.35
CA VAL A 351 22.64 -14.41 -8.17
C VAL A 351 23.15 -15.36 -7.09
N THR A 352 24.32 -15.04 -6.55
CA THR A 352 25.01 -15.88 -5.55
C THR A 352 24.54 -15.56 -4.13
N GLU A 353 24.51 -16.54 -3.23
CA GLU A 353 24.16 -16.38 -1.82
C GLU A 353 25.00 -15.28 -1.15
N LYS A 354 26.31 -15.31 -1.42
CA LYS A 354 27.25 -14.28 -0.99
C LYS A 354 26.89 -12.89 -1.55
N GLY A 355 26.42 -12.81 -2.79
CA GLY A 355 25.96 -11.57 -3.40
C GLY A 355 24.72 -11.00 -2.70
N ILE A 356 23.68 -11.84 -2.52
CA ILE A 356 22.41 -11.42 -1.91
C ILE A 356 22.60 -11.11 -0.41
N SER A 357 23.55 -11.76 0.29
CA SER A 357 23.88 -11.43 1.68
C SER A 357 24.32 -9.98 1.91
N GLY A 358 24.74 -9.26 0.86
CA GLY A 358 25.05 -7.82 0.90
C GLY A 358 23.87 -6.89 0.58
N VAL A 359 22.65 -7.44 0.56
CA VAL A 359 21.33 -6.76 0.42
C VAL A 359 20.23 -7.45 1.25
N ILE A 360 20.60 -8.21 2.29
CA ILE A 360 19.68 -8.81 3.27
C ILE A 360 20.15 -8.41 4.67
N ALA A 361 19.27 -7.75 5.43
CA ALA A 361 19.47 -7.53 6.85
C ALA A 361 19.44 -8.86 7.59
N ASN A 362 20.41 -9.10 8.48
CA ASN A 362 20.53 -10.36 9.21
C ASN A 362 19.49 -10.45 10.34
N TYR A 363 18.22 -10.67 10.00
CA TYR A 363 17.19 -11.01 10.97
C TYR A 363 17.42 -12.39 11.58
N PRO A 364 17.09 -12.59 12.87
CA PRO A 364 17.00 -13.91 13.49
C PRO A 364 15.72 -14.62 13.01
N ASP A 365 15.72 -15.94 13.00
CA ASP A 365 14.52 -16.72 12.67
C ASP A 365 13.58 -16.77 13.88
N ASN A 366 12.27 -16.60 13.64
CA ASN A 366 11.20 -16.66 14.64
C ASN A 366 11.45 -15.85 15.93
N PRO A 367 11.75 -14.53 15.84
CA PRO A 367 11.98 -13.71 17.02
C PRO A 367 10.71 -13.54 17.86
N SER A 368 10.91 -13.24 19.15
CA SER A 368 9.86 -12.89 20.10
C SER A 368 10.32 -11.74 20.99
N SER A 369 9.38 -10.95 21.50
CA SER A 369 9.70 -9.83 22.40
C SER A 369 10.33 -10.35 23.71
N ILE A 370 9.98 -11.56 24.13
CA ILE A 370 10.62 -12.28 25.25
C ILE A 370 12.08 -12.63 24.92
N GLY A 371 12.38 -13.02 23.66
CA GLY A 371 13.74 -13.22 23.18
C GLY A 371 14.59 -11.95 23.30
N TYR A 372 14.08 -10.80 22.87
CA TYR A 372 14.77 -9.51 23.01
C TYR A 372 14.98 -9.09 24.47
N ALA A 373 14.00 -9.34 25.34
CA ALA A 373 14.15 -9.13 26.78
C ALA A 373 15.27 -10.02 27.38
N THR A 374 15.38 -11.27 26.92
CA THR A 374 16.41 -12.23 27.36
C THR A 374 17.80 -11.78 26.90
N ILE A 375 17.94 -11.42 25.62
CA ILE A 375 19.18 -10.90 25.03
C ILE A 375 19.66 -9.64 25.78
N TYR A 376 18.74 -8.74 26.17
CA TYR A 376 19.08 -7.58 27.00
C TYR A 376 19.57 -7.99 28.41
N GLN A 377 18.88 -8.94 29.07
CA GLN A 377 19.21 -9.40 30.43
C GLN A 377 20.59 -10.07 30.55
N GLU A 378 21.12 -10.66 29.47
CA GLU A 378 22.48 -11.22 29.44
C GLU A 378 23.58 -10.15 29.58
N ASN A 379 23.36 -8.93 29.08
CA ASN A 379 24.32 -7.82 29.21
C ASN A 379 23.62 -6.44 29.22
N PRO A 380 22.95 -6.05 30.33
CA PRO A 380 22.19 -4.81 30.41
C PRO A 380 23.04 -3.54 30.29
N THR A 381 24.36 -3.66 30.49
CA THR A 381 25.35 -2.58 30.40
C THR A 381 25.90 -2.35 28.99
N GLY A 382 25.67 -3.27 28.06
CA GLY A 382 26.23 -3.24 26.70
C GLY A 382 25.23 -3.55 25.59
N ARG A 383 23.94 -3.67 25.90
CA ARG A 383 22.84 -3.90 24.96
C ARG A 383 21.67 -2.98 25.26
N ILE A 384 20.91 -2.61 24.23
CA ILE A 384 19.66 -1.86 24.36
C ILE A 384 18.50 -2.84 24.59
N ASN A 385 17.53 -2.47 25.42
CA ASN A 385 16.32 -3.26 25.60
C ASN A 385 15.33 -2.96 24.45
N TYR A 386 15.22 -3.86 23.47
CA TYR A 386 14.29 -3.70 22.35
C TYR A 386 12.89 -4.30 22.59
N LYS A 387 12.61 -4.90 23.76
CA LYS A 387 11.26 -5.43 24.06
C LYS A 387 10.17 -4.35 23.89
N PRO A 388 10.29 -3.13 24.44
CA PRO A 388 9.26 -2.09 24.24
C PRO A 388 9.01 -1.70 22.79
N LEU A 389 10.05 -1.68 21.95
CA LEU A 389 9.93 -1.42 20.51
C LEU A 389 9.19 -2.54 19.77
N SER A 390 9.49 -3.79 20.14
CA SER A 390 8.83 -4.99 19.63
C SER A 390 7.36 -5.08 20.07
N ASP A 391 7.09 -4.82 21.36
CA ASP A 391 5.74 -4.71 21.92
C ASP A 391 4.92 -3.64 21.20
N LEU A 392 5.53 -2.49 20.88
CA LEU A 392 4.88 -1.44 20.09
C LEU A 392 4.58 -1.89 18.65
N CYS A 393 5.50 -2.59 17.99
CA CYS A 393 5.31 -3.13 16.65
C CYS A 393 4.16 -4.15 16.61
N ASN A 394 4.12 -5.07 17.58
CA ASN A 394 3.01 -6.02 17.77
C ASN A 394 1.69 -5.28 18.09
N GLY A 395 1.75 -4.17 18.82
CA GLY A 395 0.60 -3.32 19.13
C GLY A 395 0.02 -2.62 17.90
N VAL A 396 0.85 -2.04 17.04
CA VAL A 396 0.40 -1.46 15.76
C VAL A 396 -0.23 -2.54 14.89
N TYR A 397 0.43 -3.69 14.77
CA TYR A 397 -0.04 -4.88 14.04
C TYR A 397 -1.42 -5.38 14.54
N GLN A 398 -1.64 -5.45 15.86
CA GLN A 398 -2.94 -5.87 16.41
C GLN A 398 -4.02 -4.78 16.35
N TYR A 399 -3.65 -3.50 16.45
CA TYR A 399 -4.60 -2.41 16.26
C TYR A 399 -5.08 -2.32 14.80
N MET A 400 -4.23 -2.68 13.82
CA MET A 400 -4.64 -2.79 12.41
C MET A 400 -5.81 -3.74 12.20
N TYR A 401 -5.87 -4.88 12.90
CA TYR A 401 -7.03 -5.76 12.81
C TYR A 401 -8.30 -5.15 13.41
N ILE A 402 -8.19 -4.37 14.49
CA ILE A 402 -9.34 -3.63 15.06
C ILE A 402 -9.82 -2.54 14.08
N LEU A 403 -8.90 -1.90 13.34
CA LEU A 403 -9.25 -0.97 12.26
C LEU A 403 -9.96 -1.70 11.09
N THR A 404 -9.48 -2.88 10.67
CA THR A 404 -10.13 -3.74 9.67
C THR A 404 -11.52 -4.23 10.12
N GLU A 405 -11.74 -4.48 11.40
CA GLU A 405 -13.07 -4.82 11.93
C GLU A 405 -13.98 -3.59 12.03
N THR A 406 -13.41 -2.42 12.30
CA THR A 406 -14.16 -1.16 12.44
C THR A 406 -14.71 -0.68 11.09
N ILE A 407 -14.03 -0.96 9.97
CA ILE A 407 -14.52 -0.51 8.65
C ILE A 407 -15.91 -1.09 8.31
N TYR A 408 -16.24 -2.28 8.82
CA TYR A 408 -17.57 -2.89 8.69
C TYR A 408 -18.68 -2.15 9.47
N LYS A 409 -18.32 -1.09 10.19
CA LYS A 409 -19.21 -0.15 10.89
C LYS A 409 -19.21 1.25 10.25
N VAL A 410 -18.43 1.46 9.17
CA VAL A 410 -18.32 2.73 8.44
C VAL A 410 -18.96 2.60 7.05
N PRO A 411 -20.07 3.30 6.77
CA PRO A 411 -20.77 3.15 5.50
C PRO A 411 -20.05 3.84 4.33
N ALA A 412 -20.10 3.19 3.17
CA ALA A 412 -20.03 3.82 1.87
C ALA A 412 -21.27 4.73 1.68
N GLY A 413 -21.04 6.03 1.46
CA GLY A 413 -22.13 7.01 1.36
C GLY A 413 -22.91 6.88 0.05
N PRO A 414 -24.25 6.81 0.06
CA PRO A 414 -25.01 6.59 -1.17
C PRO A 414 -24.95 7.80 -2.12
N GLY A 415 -24.48 7.58 -3.34
CA GLY A 415 -24.55 8.54 -4.44
C GLY A 415 -23.52 9.68 -4.41
N ALA A 416 -22.46 9.55 -3.62
CA ALA A 416 -21.33 10.49 -3.61
C ALA A 416 -20.19 10.01 -4.52
N ASP A 417 -19.32 10.93 -4.96
CA ASP A 417 -18.05 10.62 -5.65
C ASP A 417 -17.21 9.64 -4.79
N GLU A 418 -16.40 8.77 -5.40
CA GLU A 418 -15.52 7.84 -4.66
C GLU A 418 -14.61 8.59 -3.68
N GLN A 419 -14.21 9.82 -4.01
CA GLN A 419 -13.43 10.69 -3.11
C GLN A 419 -14.22 11.14 -1.86
N GLN A 420 -15.55 11.26 -1.93
CA GLN A 420 -16.38 11.80 -0.85
C GLN A 420 -16.81 10.75 0.18
N GLN A 421 -16.52 9.46 -0.05
CA GLN A 421 -17.10 8.39 0.75
C GLN A 421 -16.40 8.24 2.11
N GLN A 422 -17.20 8.19 3.18
CA GLN A 422 -16.70 8.11 4.57
C GLN A 422 -15.80 6.89 4.78
N GLN A 423 -16.12 5.76 4.14
CA GLN A 423 -15.30 4.55 4.21
C GLN A 423 -13.92 4.72 3.54
N LYS A 424 -13.79 5.46 2.42
CA LYS A 424 -12.51 5.78 1.78
C LYS A 424 -11.64 6.65 2.68
N LEU A 425 -12.22 7.68 3.28
CA LEU A 425 -11.54 8.56 4.25
C LEU A 425 -11.08 7.77 5.50
N PHE A 426 -11.91 6.86 6.00
CA PHE A 426 -11.53 5.95 7.08
C PHE A 426 -10.40 5.03 6.66
N PHE A 427 -10.50 4.31 5.53
CA PHE A 427 -9.45 3.39 5.06
C PHE A 427 -8.10 4.10 4.84
N ASN A 428 -8.12 5.33 4.30
CA ASN A 428 -6.92 6.14 4.11
C ASN A 428 -6.29 6.62 5.43
N SER A 429 -7.09 7.06 6.40
CA SER A 429 -6.59 7.54 7.71
C SER A 429 -6.32 6.43 8.73
N ALA A 430 -6.94 5.26 8.57
CA ALA A 430 -6.71 4.07 9.35
C ALA A 430 -5.64 3.19 8.68
N MET A 431 -6.04 2.35 7.71
CA MET A 431 -5.25 1.25 7.16
C MET A 431 -3.99 1.71 6.43
N HIS A 432 -4.11 2.71 5.53
CA HIS A 432 -2.93 3.26 4.84
C HIS A 432 -1.99 3.98 5.80
N MET A 433 -2.50 4.66 6.85
CA MET A 433 -1.63 5.28 7.86
C MET A 433 -0.89 4.23 8.68
N SER A 434 -1.59 3.25 9.24
CA SER A 434 -1.00 2.22 10.09
C SER A 434 0.01 1.36 9.35
N MET A 435 -0.24 1.00 8.10
CA MET A 435 0.69 0.19 7.30
C MET A 435 1.89 1.02 6.82
N ILE A 436 1.65 2.09 6.06
CA ILE A 436 2.69 2.79 5.28
C ILE A 436 3.47 3.83 6.11
N TRP A 437 2.83 4.43 7.12
CA TRP A 437 3.40 5.56 7.87
C TRP A 437 3.83 5.22 9.29
N ILE A 438 3.46 4.03 9.77
CA ILE A 438 3.80 3.55 11.12
C ILE A 438 4.53 2.21 11.03
N LEU A 439 3.85 1.13 10.62
CA LEU A 439 4.43 -0.22 10.64
C LEU A 439 5.66 -0.33 9.72
N ASP A 440 5.56 0.13 8.47
CA ASP A 440 6.66 0.16 7.51
C ASP A 440 7.90 0.91 8.02
N LYS A 441 7.69 2.01 8.75
CA LYS A 441 8.76 2.88 9.26
C LYS A 441 9.35 2.36 10.57
N LEU A 442 8.51 1.88 11.47
CA LEU A 442 8.92 1.18 12.69
C LEU A 442 9.79 -0.05 12.37
N ILE A 443 9.43 -0.83 11.33
CA ILE A 443 10.22 -1.98 10.92
C ILE A 443 11.52 -1.58 10.21
N GLN A 444 11.52 -0.50 9.41
CA GLN A 444 12.74 0.07 8.81
C GLN A 444 13.72 0.58 9.88
N ASP A 445 13.23 1.23 10.94
CA ASP A 445 14.03 1.67 12.09
C ASP A 445 14.55 0.47 12.89
N MET A 446 13.69 -0.52 13.20
CA MET A 446 14.10 -1.77 13.88
C MET A 446 15.26 -2.46 13.17
N ARG A 447 15.20 -2.56 11.84
CA ARG A 447 16.25 -3.15 11.00
C ARG A 447 17.60 -2.45 11.12
N GLY A 448 17.62 -1.15 11.46
CA GLY A 448 18.83 -0.37 11.70
C GLY A 448 19.49 -0.64 13.07
N PHE A 449 18.83 -1.39 13.96
CA PHE A 449 19.31 -1.67 15.30
C PHE A 449 19.91 -3.09 15.42
N GLU A 450 21.01 -3.23 16.17
CA GLU A 450 21.74 -4.49 16.37
C GLU A 450 21.55 -5.02 17.80
N LEU A 451 21.48 -6.35 17.93
CA LEU A 451 21.10 -7.07 19.16
C LEU A 451 22.28 -7.38 20.11
N GLY A 452 23.51 -6.99 19.77
CA GLY A 452 24.74 -7.39 20.46
C GLY A 452 25.08 -8.86 20.26
N ASN A 453 24.72 -9.45 19.12
CA ASN A 453 24.97 -10.86 18.78
C ASN A 453 25.16 -11.12 17.26
N GLY A 454 25.22 -10.07 16.43
CA GLY A 454 25.35 -10.15 14.97
C GLY A 454 24.02 -10.17 14.21
N TYR A 455 22.88 -10.15 14.90
CA TYR A 455 21.55 -10.05 14.30
C TYR A 455 20.95 -8.64 14.47
N ALA A 456 20.13 -8.23 13.50
CA ALA A 456 19.34 -7.01 13.57
C ALA A 456 18.02 -7.24 14.33
N VAL A 457 17.42 -6.18 14.88
CA VAL A 457 16.07 -6.23 15.46
C VAL A 457 15.06 -6.38 14.32
N ALA A 458 14.04 -7.22 14.52
CA ALA A 458 13.09 -7.63 13.50
C ALA A 458 11.66 -7.66 14.07
N PRO A 459 10.61 -7.50 13.24
CA PRO A 459 9.23 -7.56 13.71
C PRO A 459 8.87 -8.97 14.17
N THR A 460 8.24 -9.09 15.33
CA THR A 460 7.88 -10.40 15.91
C THR A 460 6.48 -10.87 15.53
N PHE A 461 5.60 -9.96 15.09
CA PHE A 461 4.20 -10.20 14.74
C PHE A 461 3.42 -11.04 15.77
N GLU A 462 3.75 -10.89 17.07
CA GLU A 462 3.12 -11.63 18.15
C GLU A 462 1.67 -11.17 18.34
N ASN A 463 0.78 -12.13 18.62
CA ASN A 463 -0.64 -11.89 18.86
C ASN A 463 -0.89 -11.30 20.27
N ILE A 464 -0.54 -10.02 20.46
CA ILE A 464 -0.64 -9.36 21.78
C ILE A 464 -2.02 -8.77 22.08
N ASN A 465 -2.39 -8.81 23.36
CA ASN A 465 -3.69 -8.33 23.83
C ASN A 465 -3.65 -6.86 24.25
N LEU A 466 -4.12 -5.97 23.36
CA LEU A 466 -4.44 -4.56 23.60
C LEU A 466 -5.68 -4.30 24.50
N GLY A 467 -6.31 -5.32 25.09
CA GLY A 467 -7.52 -5.19 25.90
C GLY A 467 -8.81 -5.23 25.08
N HIS A 468 -9.89 -4.63 25.58
CA HIS A 468 -11.13 -4.49 24.80
C HIS A 468 -10.92 -3.53 23.62
N ARG A 469 -11.62 -3.74 22.50
CA ARG A 469 -11.50 -2.89 21.28
C ARG A 469 -11.69 -1.40 21.56
N LYS A 470 -12.60 -1.08 22.50
CA LYS A 470 -12.86 0.26 23.02
C LYS A 470 -11.67 0.91 23.76
N GLU A 471 -10.79 0.11 24.35
CA GLU A 471 -9.61 0.56 25.10
C GLU A 471 -8.30 0.46 24.30
N ALA A 472 -8.32 -0.29 23.19
CA ALA A 472 -7.13 -0.69 22.45
C ALA A 472 -6.28 0.48 21.94
N PHE A 473 -6.90 1.60 21.54
CA PHE A 473 -6.16 2.79 21.11
C PHE A 473 -5.35 3.40 22.26
N LYS A 474 -5.97 3.57 23.44
CA LYS A 474 -5.31 4.06 24.66
C LYS A 474 -4.21 3.11 25.14
N ASN A 475 -4.41 1.80 24.97
CA ASN A 475 -3.41 0.80 25.31
C ASN A 475 -2.24 0.80 24.30
N LEU A 476 -2.49 1.05 23.02
CA LEU A 476 -1.45 1.32 22.02
C LEU A 476 -0.66 2.60 22.34
N GLN A 477 -1.31 3.70 22.72
CA GLN A 477 -0.65 4.92 23.19
C GLN A 477 0.20 4.68 24.45
N THR A 478 -0.22 3.74 25.31
CA THR A 478 0.55 3.32 26.48
C THR A 478 1.83 2.57 26.06
N LEU A 479 1.76 1.66 25.08
CA LEU A 479 2.94 1.02 24.49
C LEU A 479 3.88 2.05 23.84
N ALA A 480 3.32 3.02 23.10
CA ALA A 480 4.08 4.10 22.47
C ALA A 480 4.83 4.96 23.52
N SER A 481 4.19 5.25 24.65
CA SER A 481 4.79 5.98 25.78
C SER A 481 5.93 5.20 26.45
N ILE A 482 5.78 3.86 26.57
CA ILE A 482 6.85 3.00 27.11
C ILE A 482 8.04 2.96 26.15
N ALA A 483 7.79 2.83 24.84
CA ALA A 483 8.86 2.90 23.82
C ALA A 483 9.56 4.26 23.78
N GLN A 484 8.82 5.36 23.93
CA GLN A 484 9.37 6.73 24.05
C GLN A 484 10.38 6.82 25.19
N SER A 485 10.06 6.24 26.36
CA SER A 485 10.92 6.31 27.55
C SER A 485 12.28 5.60 27.39
N MET A 486 12.46 4.78 26.35
CA MET A 486 13.73 4.13 26.01
C MET A 486 14.63 5.00 25.13
N ASN A 487 14.13 6.13 24.59
CA ASN A 487 14.85 7.08 23.75
C ASN A 487 15.54 6.46 22.51
N TYR A 488 14.87 5.52 21.81
CA TYR A 488 15.37 5.03 20.52
C TYR A 488 15.48 6.18 19.50
N PRO A 489 16.48 6.17 18.58
CA PRO A 489 16.50 7.07 17.44
C PRO A 489 15.20 7.01 16.62
N GLY A 490 14.78 8.12 16.01
CA GLY A 490 13.59 8.20 15.13
C GLY A 490 12.22 8.15 15.84
N ILE A 491 12.11 7.50 17.01
CA ILE A 491 10.84 7.06 17.63
C ILE A 491 9.77 8.14 17.79
N GLN A 492 10.15 9.41 17.98
CA GLN A 492 9.18 10.50 18.14
C GLN A 492 8.26 10.64 16.92
N TYR A 493 8.79 10.53 15.70
CA TYR A 493 7.98 10.57 14.48
C TYR A 493 6.91 9.47 14.46
N LEU A 494 7.28 8.25 14.88
CA LEU A 494 6.37 7.12 14.94
C LEU A 494 5.29 7.32 16.01
N ILE A 495 5.65 7.88 17.17
CA ILE A 495 4.71 8.22 18.24
C ILE A 495 3.72 9.30 17.79
N ASP A 496 4.19 10.34 17.09
CA ASP A 496 3.35 11.40 16.55
C ASP A 496 2.36 10.86 15.50
N ARG A 497 2.81 9.91 14.66
CA ARG A 497 1.92 9.20 13.72
C ARG A 497 0.93 8.26 14.43
N ILE A 498 1.35 7.53 15.46
CA ILE A 498 0.46 6.66 16.24
C ILE A 498 -0.64 7.48 16.94
N ASN A 499 -0.31 8.66 17.47
CA ASN A 499 -1.28 9.58 18.04
C ASN A 499 -2.20 10.25 17.00
N ALA A 500 -1.87 10.17 15.71
CA ALA A 500 -2.70 10.66 14.61
C ALA A 500 -3.64 9.60 14.01
N LEU A 501 -3.49 8.32 14.37
CA LEU A 501 -4.45 7.27 14.00
C LEU A 501 -5.85 7.59 14.57
N PRO A 502 -6.93 7.16 13.90
CA PRO A 502 -8.28 7.34 14.42
C PRO A 502 -8.48 6.51 15.70
N ASP A 503 -8.97 7.17 16.76
CA ASP A 503 -9.57 6.51 17.91
C ASP A 503 -10.92 5.91 17.49
N VAL A 504 -11.02 4.59 17.49
CA VAL A 504 -12.24 3.86 17.10
C VAL A 504 -13.15 3.50 18.28
N SER A 505 -12.85 3.94 19.50
CA SER A 505 -13.56 3.54 20.72
C SER A 505 -15.08 3.70 20.66
N ALA A 506 -15.57 4.78 20.03
CA ALA A 506 -17.00 5.05 19.83
C ALA A 506 -17.72 4.05 18.91
N TYR A 507 -17.01 3.27 18.09
CA TYR A 507 -17.59 2.18 17.29
C TYR A 507 -17.76 0.88 18.08
N TRP A 508 -17.28 0.83 19.33
CA TRP A 508 -17.21 -0.36 20.17
C TRP A 508 -17.81 -0.14 21.57
N ASP A 509 -18.79 0.76 21.68
CA ASP A 509 -19.65 0.87 22.86
C ASP A 509 -20.65 -0.30 22.94
N ASP A 510 -20.78 -0.93 24.12
CA ASP A 510 -21.60 -2.13 24.38
C ASP A 510 -23.14 -1.91 24.31
N ALA A 511 -23.60 -0.86 23.62
CA ALA A 511 -24.99 -0.41 23.56
C ALA A 511 -25.54 -0.34 22.11
N GLY A 512 -25.16 -1.29 21.25
CA GLY A 512 -25.46 -1.26 19.81
C GLY A 512 -26.54 -2.23 19.28
N GLN A 513 -26.82 -3.36 19.95
CA GLN A 513 -27.80 -4.35 19.45
C GLN A 513 -29.26 -4.00 19.79
N THR A 514 -29.77 -2.85 19.31
CA THR A 514 -31.23 -2.61 19.26
C THR A 514 -31.65 -1.63 18.16
N SER A 515 -32.60 -2.08 17.34
CA SER A 515 -33.57 -1.29 16.54
C SER A 515 -33.07 -0.13 15.66
N ALA A 516 -33.31 -0.25 14.36
CA ALA A 516 -33.36 0.89 13.44
C ALA A 516 -34.62 1.77 13.66
N GLN A 517 -34.61 2.94 12.99
CA GLN A 517 -35.72 3.88 12.71
C GLN A 517 -36.15 4.95 13.75
N GLN A 518 -36.26 6.17 13.18
CA GLN A 518 -37.13 7.32 13.50
C GLN A 518 -36.68 8.41 14.49
N GLY A 519 -36.92 9.67 14.09
CA GLY A 519 -36.82 10.89 14.92
C GLY A 519 -36.23 12.10 14.18
N ARG A 520 -37.01 13.18 13.99
CA ARG A 520 -36.54 14.46 13.38
C ARG A 520 -36.49 15.59 14.43
N SER A 521 -35.54 16.51 14.21
CA SER A 521 -35.53 17.95 14.60
C SER A 521 -35.44 18.35 16.09
N GLY A 522 -34.63 19.38 16.40
CA GLY A 522 -34.49 19.95 17.75
C GLY A 522 -33.36 21.00 17.90
N ASN A 523 -33.50 22.16 17.23
CA ASN A 523 -32.73 23.43 17.29
C ASN A 523 -31.36 23.57 18.01
N THR A 524 -30.52 24.35 17.32
CA THR A 524 -29.19 24.90 17.68
C THR A 524 -29.11 25.82 18.89
N THR A 525 -27.99 25.73 19.62
CA THR A 525 -27.15 26.80 20.21
C THR A 525 -25.97 26.13 20.95
N GLN A 526 -24.73 26.60 20.99
CA GLN A 526 -24.03 27.75 20.38
C GLN A 526 -22.54 27.35 20.23
N ALA A 527 -21.74 27.96 19.33
CA ALA A 527 -20.37 27.54 19.07
C ALA A 527 -19.41 28.70 18.75
N ASP A 528 -18.19 28.63 19.31
CA ASP A 528 -16.97 29.45 19.08
C ASP A 528 -15.78 28.49 19.42
N GLU A 529 -14.75 28.23 18.59
CA GLU A 529 -13.57 29.06 18.19
C GLU A 529 -12.67 29.50 19.37
N TYR A 530 -11.31 29.45 19.36
CA TYR A 530 -10.23 28.85 18.52
C TYR A 530 -8.87 29.09 19.29
N ASN A 531 -7.66 28.56 19.03
CA ASN A 531 -7.06 27.49 18.19
C ASN A 531 -5.65 27.11 18.76
N PRO A 532 -4.95 26.01 18.35
CA PRO A 532 -3.61 25.67 18.86
C PRO A 532 -2.42 26.31 18.09
N GLY A 533 -1.38 26.75 18.82
CA GLY A 533 -0.01 26.95 18.29
C GLY A 533 0.68 28.29 18.59
N GLU A 534 1.43 28.39 19.69
CA GLU A 534 2.49 29.40 19.92
C GLU A 534 3.64 28.82 20.80
N PRO A 535 4.86 29.41 20.80
CA PRO A 535 6.10 28.63 20.98
C PRO A 535 6.85 28.77 22.33
N VAL A 536 7.87 27.91 22.52
CA VAL A 536 8.80 27.94 23.68
C VAL A 536 10.04 28.83 23.38
N PRO A 537 10.50 29.71 24.31
CA PRO A 537 11.61 30.63 24.05
C PRO A 537 13.04 30.05 24.02
N THR A 538 13.92 30.83 23.39
CA THR A 538 15.37 30.69 23.16
C THR A 538 16.22 31.05 24.41
N PRO A 539 17.56 30.75 24.50
CA PRO A 539 18.57 31.17 23.51
C PRO A 539 19.70 30.17 23.13
N TYR A 540 19.96 30.08 21.83
CA TYR A 540 21.27 29.73 21.24
C TYR A 540 21.53 30.63 20.01
N PRO A 541 22.77 31.05 19.68
CA PRO A 541 22.96 32.32 18.96
C PRO A 541 23.85 32.25 17.70
N TYR A 542 23.25 32.44 16.52
CA TYR A 542 23.93 32.99 15.33
C TYR A 542 23.00 34.01 14.66
N LYS A 543 23.56 35.13 14.20
CA LYS A 543 22.77 36.36 13.98
C LYS A 543 22.68 36.83 12.52
N ASP A 544 23.65 36.49 11.67
CA ASP A 544 23.87 37.19 10.40
C ASP A 544 24.20 36.25 9.19
N SER A 545 23.25 35.41 8.75
CA SER A 545 23.22 34.75 7.42
C SER A 545 21.88 34.01 7.15
N PRO A 546 21.45 33.80 5.88
CA PRO A 546 20.11 33.30 5.52
C PRO A 546 20.00 31.76 5.34
N VAL A 547 18.76 31.25 5.29
CA VAL A 547 18.41 29.82 5.09
C VAL A 547 17.07 29.69 4.34
N PHE A 548 16.89 28.62 3.55
CA PHE A 548 15.58 28.19 3.02
C PHE A 548 14.57 27.95 4.17
N ALA A 549 13.33 28.41 4.03
CA ALA A 549 12.36 28.37 5.13
C ALA A 549 11.82 26.95 5.38
N ALA A 550 12.22 26.33 6.49
CA ALA A 550 11.80 25.00 6.93
C ALA A 550 10.30 24.84 7.25
N ASN A 551 9.51 25.91 7.10
CA ASN A 551 8.05 25.89 7.11
C ASN A 551 7.52 26.70 5.91
N PRO A 552 6.33 26.38 5.37
CA PRO A 552 5.61 27.29 4.49
C PRO A 552 5.19 28.56 5.25
N PRO A 553 4.82 29.65 4.54
CA PRO A 553 4.20 30.81 5.17
C PRO A 553 2.97 30.40 5.98
N ALA A 554 2.93 30.77 7.26
CA ALA A 554 1.73 30.62 8.07
C ALA A 554 0.58 31.49 7.49
N PRO A 555 -0.70 31.14 7.71
CA PRO A 555 -1.83 31.66 6.91
C PRO A 555 -1.98 33.19 6.82
N TRP A 556 -1.38 33.93 7.74
CA TRP A 556 -1.36 35.40 7.79
C TRP A 556 -0.30 36.08 6.89
N GLN A 557 0.58 35.33 6.23
CA GLN A 557 1.56 35.86 5.27
C GLN A 557 1.06 35.84 3.81
N LEU A 558 -0.02 35.11 3.54
CA LEU A 558 -0.82 35.25 2.31
C LEU A 558 -2.01 36.19 2.61
N PRO A 559 -2.52 36.95 1.61
CA PRO A 559 -3.79 37.66 1.74
C PRO A 559 -4.93 36.71 2.20
N PRO A 560 -5.68 37.05 3.27
CA PRO A 560 -6.72 36.19 3.81
C PRO A 560 -7.77 35.76 2.77
N GLY A 561 -8.10 34.47 2.77
CA GLY A 561 -9.06 33.87 1.83
C GLY A 561 -8.47 33.31 0.54
N LEU A 562 -7.17 33.52 0.25
CA LEU A 562 -6.54 32.92 -0.93
C LEU A 562 -6.25 31.41 -0.74
N PRO A 563 -6.65 30.53 -1.68
CA PRO A 563 -6.32 29.12 -1.64
C PRO A 563 -4.88 28.86 -2.07
N ILE A 564 -4.34 27.77 -1.53
CA ILE A 564 -2.97 27.28 -1.72
C ILE A 564 -2.89 26.20 -2.81
N HIS A 565 -1.72 26.05 -3.46
CA HIS A 565 -1.52 25.15 -4.61
C HIS A 565 -0.25 24.29 -4.50
N ALA A 566 -0.33 23.08 -5.04
CA ALA A 566 0.67 22.01 -4.93
C ALA A 566 1.86 22.10 -5.92
N CYS A 567 1.82 22.99 -6.91
CA CYS A 567 2.83 23.02 -7.98
C CYS A 567 3.31 24.43 -8.28
N MET A 568 4.59 24.56 -8.60
CA MET A 568 5.19 25.81 -9.06
C MET A 568 4.60 26.19 -10.43
N GLY A 569 4.40 27.49 -10.65
CA GLY A 569 3.67 28.05 -11.78
C GLY A 569 2.15 28.11 -11.61
N LEU A 570 1.54 27.63 -10.51
CA LEU A 570 0.08 27.45 -10.38
C LEU A 570 -0.62 28.33 -9.33
N ASN A 571 -0.13 29.54 -9.07
CA ASN A 571 -0.78 30.47 -8.14
C ASN A 571 -2.17 30.94 -8.62
N SER A 572 -3.07 31.19 -7.68
CA SER A 572 -4.46 31.56 -7.97
C SER A 572 -4.69 33.06 -8.23
N CYS A 573 -3.78 33.95 -7.84
CA CYS A 573 -3.91 35.42 -8.01
C CYS A 573 -2.55 36.14 -8.08
N LYS A 574 -2.54 37.43 -8.45
CA LYS A 574 -1.37 38.30 -8.35
C LYS A 574 -0.78 38.31 -6.93
N GLY A 575 0.53 38.14 -6.79
CA GLY A 575 1.23 38.11 -5.49
C GLY A 575 0.96 36.89 -4.61
N ALA A 576 0.27 35.85 -5.12
CA ALA A 576 -0.03 34.62 -4.39
C ALA A 576 1.10 33.57 -4.54
N ASP A 577 2.34 33.96 -4.25
CA ASP A 577 3.54 33.10 -4.26
C ASP A 577 3.95 32.71 -2.82
N ARG A 578 4.88 31.76 -2.62
CA ARG A 578 5.37 31.36 -1.27
C ARG A 578 5.98 32.54 -0.48
N TYR A 579 6.42 33.57 -1.21
CA TYR A 579 7.02 34.81 -0.70
C TYR A 579 5.99 35.96 -0.48
N GLY A 580 4.71 35.69 -0.71
CA GLY A 580 3.61 36.65 -0.61
C GLY A 580 3.80 37.88 -1.51
N THR A 581 3.29 39.03 -1.06
CA THR A 581 3.35 40.30 -1.79
C THR A 581 4.75 40.88 -1.98
N LYS A 582 5.79 40.27 -1.38
CA LYS A 582 7.20 40.64 -1.60
C LYS A 582 7.73 40.10 -2.93
N GLY A 583 7.25 38.94 -3.38
CA GLY A 583 7.79 38.23 -4.55
C GLY A 583 9.07 37.43 -4.25
N HIS A 584 9.45 36.55 -5.18
CA HIS A 584 10.69 35.78 -5.10
C HIS A 584 11.89 36.66 -5.50
N GLU A 585 13.10 36.28 -5.09
CA GLU A 585 14.32 36.97 -5.52
C GLU A 585 14.73 36.48 -6.91
N ASP A 586 15.10 37.37 -7.84
CA ASP A 586 15.52 37.01 -9.20
C ASP A 586 16.83 36.18 -9.12
N PRO A 587 16.83 34.89 -9.52
CA PRO A 587 18.02 34.05 -9.43
C PRO A 587 19.17 34.52 -10.35
N ASN A 588 18.92 35.47 -11.26
CA ASN A 588 19.92 36.11 -12.12
C ASN A 588 20.35 37.48 -11.59
N ASN A 589 19.59 38.11 -10.68
CA ASN A 589 19.83 39.46 -10.16
C ASN A 589 19.53 39.56 -8.65
N PRO A 590 20.43 39.05 -7.78
CA PRO A 590 20.28 39.15 -6.32
C PRO A 590 20.01 40.57 -5.83
N GLY A 591 19.08 40.69 -4.88
CA GLY A 591 18.52 41.95 -4.39
C GLY A 591 17.30 42.48 -5.16
N VAL A 592 16.98 41.94 -6.34
CA VAL A 592 15.76 42.27 -7.10
C VAL A 592 14.66 41.26 -6.76
N PHE A 593 13.49 41.74 -6.34
CA PHE A 593 12.34 40.88 -6.03
C PHE A 593 11.25 40.98 -7.10
N ILE A 594 10.87 39.84 -7.67
CA ILE A 594 9.86 39.69 -8.71
C ILE A 594 8.56 39.17 -8.08
N VAL A 595 7.55 40.04 -8.02
CA VAL A 595 6.17 39.65 -7.69
C VAL A 595 5.52 39.10 -8.96
N ASN A 596 4.88 37.92 -8.89
CA ASN A 596 4.13 37.39 -10.03
C ASN A 596 3.01 38.37 -10.42
N ASP A 597 2.87 38.69 -11.71
CA ASP A 597 1.93 39.73 -12.16
C ASP A 597 0.48 39.25 -12.22
N CYS A 598 0.26 37.95 -12.43
CA CYS A 598 -1.05 37.35 -12.71
C CYS A 598 -1.19 35.95 -12.08
N ALA A 599 -2.38 35.36 -12.17
CA ALA A 599 -2.61 33.96 -11.85
C ALA A 599 -1.86 33.03 -12.83
N GLY A 600 -1.21 31.98 -12.33
CA GLY A 600 -0.46 31.01 -13.12
C GLY A 600 0.99 31.39 -13.50
N GLN A 601 1.64 32.28 -12.74
CA GLN A 601 2.99 32.86 -12.93
C GLN A 601 3.93 32.77 -11.70
N GLY A 602 3.49 32.24 -10.56
CA GLY A 602 4.26 32.17 -9.31
C GLY A 602 5.35 31.09 -9.33
N TYR A 603 6.45 31.32 -8.62
CA TYR A 603 7.68 30.52 -8.74
C TYR A 603 7.81 29.40 -7.69
N CYS A 604 7.01 29.38 -6.63
CA CYS A 604 7.00 28.31 -5.62
C CYS A 604 5.59 27.79 -5.32
N SER A 605 5.49 26.61 -4.71
CA SER A 605 4.24 26.08 -4.12
C SER A 605 3.87 26.84 -2.85
N THR A 606 2.58 26.94 -2.55
CA THR A 606 2.06 27.65 -1.35
C THR A 606 1.41 26.73 -0.33
N THR A 607 1.20 25.45 -0.63
CA THR A 607 0.72 24.45 0.34
C THR A 607 1.89 23.76 1.04
N THR A 608 1.62 23.11 2.18
CA THR A 608 2.58 22.31 2.95
C THR A 608 3.30 21.29 2.08
N ASP A 609 4.59 21.09 2.32
CA ASP A 609 5.38 20.04 1.69
C ASP A 609 5.03 18.68 2.37
N HIS A 610 4.46 17.73 1.63
CA HIS A 610 4.04 16.41 2.14
C HIS A 610 4.52 15.26 1.25
N THR A 611 4.94 14.14 1.85
CA THR A 611 5.75 13.10 1.19
C THR A 611 4.99 12.12 0.31
N CYS A 612 3.65 12.02 0.38
CA CYS A 612 2.95 10.92 -0.29
C CYS A 612 1.42 11.08 -0.45
N HIS A 613 0.81 10.04 -1.03
CA HIS A 613 -0.62 9.69 -0.94
C HIS A 613 -1.12 9.77 0.50
N VAL A 614 -2.40 10.12 0.66
CA VAL A 614 -3.13 10.37 1.92
C VAL A 614 -2.57 11.45 2.86
N GLN A 615 -1.42 12.08 2.57
CA GLN A 615 -0.80 13.08 3.47
C GLN A 615 -1.19 14.53 3.19
N ASN A 616 -2.18 14.79 2.34
CA ASN A 616 -2.59 16.16 2.00
C ASN A 616 -3.56 16.75 3.06
N ASP A 617 -3.33 18.01 3.44
CA ASP A 617 -4.06 18.70 4.53
C ASP A 617 -5.45 19.20 4.12
N CYS A 618 -5.71 19.41 2.82
CA CYS A 618 -6.98 19.94 2.29
C CYS A 618 -7.21 19.60 0.79
N LYS A 619 -8.28 20.14 0.20
CA LYS A 619 -8.62 20.03 -1.23
C LYS A 619 -7.55 20.65 -2.14
N ASN A 620 -7.37 20.09 -3.34
CA ASN A 620 -6.41 20.52 -4.37
C ASN A 620 -4.93 20.56 -3.93
N GLN A 621 -4.47 19.50 -3.24
CA GLN A 621 -3.14 19.35 -2.67
C GLN A 621 -2.54 17.97 -2.98
N GLY A 622 -1.33 17.94 -3.55
CA GLY A 622 -0.57 16.74 -3.92
C GLY A 622 -0.50 16.46 -5.43
N GLY A 623 0.70 16.18 -5.97
CA GLY A 623 0.90 15.67 -7.34
C GLY A 623 2.27 15.01 -7.58
N CYS A 624 2.25 13.74 -8.02
CA CYS A 624 3.43 12.87 -8.07
C CYS A 624 3.32 11.72 -9.08
N GLY A 625 2.11 11.21 -9.36
CA GLY A 625 1.86 10.16 -10.35
C GLY A 625 2.49 8.79 -10.05
N LEU A 626 2.93 8.53 -8.82
CA LEU A 626 3.70 7.33 -8.46
C LEU A 626 2.93 6.34 -7.56
N TYR A 627 1.84 6.80 -6.94
CA TYR A 627 0.98 6.03 -6.05
C TYR A 627 -0.48 6.39 -6.38
N GLY A 628 -1.39 5.41 -6.36
CA GLY A 628 -2.83 5.64 -6.49
C GLY A 628 -3.50 5.00 -7.72
N THR A 629 -4.78 5.27 -7.94
CA THR A 629 -5.50 4.77 -9.11
C THR A 629 -5.07 5.48 -10.40
N GLY A 630 -5.32 4.87 -11.56
CA GLY A 630 -5.08 5.54 -12.85
C GLY A 630 -5.84 6.87 -13.00
N GLU A 631 -7.04 6.97 -12.40
CA GLU A 631 -7.83 8.21 -12.37
C GLU A 631 -7.25 9.25 -11.40
N GLU A 632 -6.77 8.85 -10.23
CA GLU A 632 -6.02 9.75 -9.33
C GLU A 632 -4.76 10.30 -10.04
N MET A 633 -4.03 9.46 -10.78
CA MET A 633 -2.86 9.85 -11.59
C MET A 633 -3.21 10.70 -12.82
N GLU A 634 -4.45 10.63 -13.31
CA GLU A 634 -4.96 11.56 -14.32
C GLU A 634 -5.37 12.92 -13.76
N ASN A 635 -5.42 13.09 -12.43
CA ASN A 635 -5.88 14.32 -11.77
C ASN A 635 -4.90 14.90 -10.72
N PRO A 636 -3.57 14.93 -10.93
CA PRO A 636 -2.62 15.48 -9.96
C PRO A 636 -2.90 16.97 -9.68
N GLY A 637 -2.90 17.34 -8.41
CA GLY A 637 -3.29 18.66 -7.92
C GLY A 637 -4.79 18.90 -7.80
N TYR A 638 -5.65 17.91 -8.08
CA TYR A 638 -7.10 17.99 -7.92
C TYR A 638 -7.64 16.82 -7.09
N ASN A 639 -8.20 17.15 -5.93
CA ASN A 639 -8.80 16.23 -4.97
C ASN A 639 -9.78 17.01 -4.09
N GLU A 640 -10.87 16.38 -3.65
CA GLU A 640 -11.98 17.13 -3.06
C GLU A 640 -11.82 17.46 -1.57
N CYS A 641 -11.00 16.73 -0.82
CA CYS A 641 -10.74 16.98 0.60
C CYS A 641 -9.35 16.46 1.05
N LYS A 642 -9.02 16.67 2.33
CA LYS A 642 -7.83 16.13 3.00
C LYS A 642 -7.78 14.60 2.90
N THR A 643 -6.58 14.02 2.94
CA THR A 643 -6.33 12.56 2.86
C THR A 643 -6.78 11.84 1.57
N LEU A 644 -7.14 12.60 0.51
CA LEU A 644 -7.60 12.08 -0.79
C LEU A 644 -6.67 12.47 -1.97
N GLY A 645 -5.66 13.30 -1.72
CA GLY A 645 -4.62 13.62 -2.70
C GLY A 645 -3.62 12.48 -2.80
N SER A 646 -3.40 11.95 -4.00
CA SER A 646 -2.68 10.67 -4.17
C SER A 646 -1.14 10.76 -4.10
N CYS A 647 -0.59 11.93 -3.72
CA CYS A 647 0.70 12.35 -4.24
C CYS A 647 1.44 13.39 -3.37
N ALA A 648 2.77 13.42 -3.45
CA ALA A 648 3.62 14.43 -2.78
C ALA A 648 3.51 15.88 -3.33
N THR A 649 4.04 16.84 -2.56
CA THR A 649 4.18 18.27 -2.92
C THR A 649 5.59 18.74 -2.55
N PRO A 650 6.27 19.59 -3.36
CA PRO A 650 5.86 20.15 -4.65
C PRO A 650 6.07 19.17 -5.82
N ILE A 651 5.31 19.36 -6.92
CA ILE A 651 5.56 18.60 -8.15
C ILE A 651 6.80 19.11 -8.89
N ASN A 652 7.82 18.25 -9.01
CA ASN A 652 9.02 18.46 -9.83
C ASN A 652 8.91 17.82 -11.22
N ALA A 653 9.73 18.30 -12.17
CA ALA A 653 9.74 17.96 -13.59
C ALA A 653 10.01 16.47 -13.87
N GLU A 654 10.84 15.84 -13.04
CA GLU A 654 11.26 14.45 -13.16
C GLU A 654 10.16 13.43 -12.81
N ARG A 655 9.01 13.88 -12.30
CA ARG A 655 7.87 13.01 -12.01
C ARG A 655 7.15 12.62 -13.30
N PHE A 656 7.05 11.32 -13.54
CA PHE A 656 6.22 10.70 -14.57
C PHE A 656 5.11 9.87 -13.91
N SER A 657 3.96 9.71 -14.59
CA SER A 657 2.89 8.84 -14.08
C SER A 657 3.27 7.37 -14.28
N THR A 658 3.02 6.49 -13.30
CA THR A 658 3.27 5.04 -13.47
C THR A 658 2.04 4.26 -13.94
N ASN A 659 0.85 4.86 -13.93
CA ASN A 659 -0.40 4.24 -14.38
C ASN A 659 -1.35 5.27 -15.04
N GLY A 660 -2.53 4.82 -15.50
CA GLY A 660 -3.53 5.63 -16.20
C GLY A 660 -3.12 6.05 -17.62
N ALA A 661 -3.95 6.86 -18.29
CA ALA A 661 -3.68 7.30 -19.67
C ALA A 661 -2.45 8.24 -19.82
N ASN A 662 -1.82 8.62 -18.71
CA ASN A 662 -0.59 9.43 -18.68
C ASN A 662 0.66 8.60 -18.26
N GLN A 663 0.60 7.27 -18.28
CA GLN A 663 1.75 6.40 -17.96
C GLN A 663 3.00 6.79 -18.79
N GLY A 664 4.13 6.98 -18.11
CA GLY A 664 5.39 7.43 -18.70
C GLY A 664 5.47 8.93 -19.08
N LEU A 665 4.39 9.70 -18.90
CA LEU A 665 4.31 11.13 -19.22
C LEU A 665 4.44 12.02 -17.98
N SER A 666 4.91 13.27 -18.17
CA SER A 666 5.23 14.20 -17.07
C SER A 666 4.00 14.63 -16.26
N VAL A 667 4.09 14.42 -14.94
CA VAL A 667 3.04 14.74 -13.96
C VAL A 667 2.89 16.24 -13.79
N TRP A 668 3.98 17.02 -13.81
CA TRP A 668 3.89 18.48 -13.73
C TRP A 668 3.12 19.06 -14.93
N LYS A 669 3.37 18.55 -16.15
CA LYS A 669 2.60 18.96 -17.34
C LYS A 669 1.12 18.60 -17.22
N ARG A 670 0.80 17.40 -16.71
CA ARG A 670 -0.59 17.00 -16.47
C ARG A 670 -1.26 17.87 -15.40
N ALA A 671 -0.57 18.17 -14.30
CA ALA A 671 -1.07 19.01 -13.22
C ALA A 671 -1.31 20.47 -13.65
N ARG A 672 -0.46 21.04 -14.52
CA ARG A 672 -0.73 22.35 -15.15
C ARG A 672 -2.04 22.34 -15.92
N GLU A 673 -2.37 21.25 -16.62
CA GLU A 673 -3.61 21.13 -17.39
C GLU A 673 -4.84 20.87 -16.51
N VAL A 674 -4.72 20.00 -15.51
CA VAL A 674 -5.75 19.77 -14.48
C VAL A 674 -6.06 21.06 -13.71
N PHE A 675 -5.03 21.86 -13.39
CA PHE A 675 -5.23 23.16 -12.74
C PHE A 675 -5.95 24.18 -13.63
N LYS A 676 -5.58 24.29 -14.93
CA LYS A 676 -6.30 25.15 -15.89
C LYS A 676 -7.78 24.75 -16.04
N THR A 677 -8.06 23.46 -16.09
CA THR A 677 -9.37 22.92 -16.55
C THR A 677 -10.33 22.57 -15.42
N LYS A 678 -9.84 22.16 -14.25
CA LYS A 678 -10.66 21.81 -13.08
C LYS A 678 -10.49 22.79 -11.92
N VAL A 679 -9.26 22.95 -11.41
CA VAL A 679 -9.00 23.70 -10.17
C VAL A 679 -9.31 25.20 -10.32
N TYR A 680 -8.72 25.86 -11.32
CA TYR A 680 -8.81 27.32 -11.45
C TYR A 680 -10.23 27.83 -11.74
N PRO A 681 -11.06 27.20 -12.60
CA PRO A 681 -12.46 27.62 -12.78
C PRO A 681 -13.28 27.54 -11.49
N GLN A 682 -13.09 26.49 -10.68
CA GLN A 682 -13.74 26.35 -9.37
C GLN A 682 -13.23 27.42 -8.39
N VAL A 683 -11.92 27.51 -8.20
CA VAL A 683 -11.26 28.46 -7.29
C VAL A 683 -11.64 29.90 -7.63
N ARG A 684 -11.62 30.27 -8.91
CA ARG A 684 -12.02 31.60 -9.37
C ARG A 684 -13.48 31.89 -9.05
N LYS A 685 -14.39 30.93 -9.21
CA LYS A 685 -15.79 31.08 -8.83
C LYS A 685 -15.92 31.32 -7.31
N GLU A 686 -15.32 30.45 -6.49
CA GLU A 686 -15.36 30.55 -5.03
C GLU A 686 -14.82 31.91 -4.53
N LEU A 687 -13.72 32.41 -5.11
CA LEU A 687 -13.13 33.70 -4.76
C LEU A 687 -13.98 34.90 -5.20
N LEU A 688 -14.63 34.84 -6.37
CA LEU A 688 -15.57 35.88 -6.83
C LEU A 688 -16.82 35.93 -5.95
N GLU A 689 -17.32 34.77 -5.51
CA GLU A 689 -18.44 34.66 -4.56
C GLU A 689 -18.06 35.20 -3.16
N GLN A 690 -16.79 35.09 -2.77
CA GLN A 690 -16.22 35.73 -1.57
C GLN A 690 -15.87 37.23 -1.75
N GLY A 691 -16.15 37.82 -2.92
CA GLY A 691 -15.95 39.24 -3.19
C GLY A 691 -14.53 39.66 -3.58
N ILE A 692 -13.59 38.71 -3.76
CA ILE A 692 -12.20 38.96 -4.15
C ILE A 692 -12.14 39.23 -5.68
N ASN A 693 -12.66 40.40 -6.08
CA ASN A 693 -12.81 40.78 -7.50
C ASN A 693 -11.54 41.35 -8.16
N ALA A 694 -10.51 41.71 -7.39
CA ALA A 694 -9.30 42.34 -7.94
C ALA A 694 -8.30 41.29 -8.45
N ALA A 695 -7.86 41.44 -9.71
CA ALA A 695 -6.77 40.67 -10.33
C ALA A 695 -6.97 39.14 -10.51
N LEU A 696 -8.21 38.65 -10.58
CA LEU A 696 -8.52 37.27 -11.02
C LEU A 696 -8.85 37.21 -12.53
N PRO A 697 -7.89 36.92 -13.41
CA PRO A 697 -8.11 36.91 -14.85
C PRO A 697 -9.07 35.76 -15.27
N GLU A 698 -9.69 35.89 -16.44
CA GLU A 698 -10.50 34.81 -17.01
C GLU A 698 -9.64 33.67 -17.61
N GLN A 699 -8.40 33.98 -18.01
CA GLN A 699 -7.41 33.02 -18.50
C GLN A 699 -6.11 33.14 -17.70
N LEU A 700 -5.44 32.03 -17.44
CA LEU A 700 -4.17 32.00 -16.71
C LEU A 700 -3.02 32.59 -17.54
N GLY A 701 -2.06 33.23 -16.87
CA GLY A 701 -0.86 33.76 -17.49
C GLY A 701 0.09 32.68 -18.04
N SER A 702 1.12 33.14 -18.76
CA SER A 702 2.25 32.31 -19.16
C SER A 702 2.88 31.60 -17.96
N VAL A 703 3.33 30.36 -18.16
CA VAL A 703 4.27 29.73 -17.20
C VAL A 703 5.56 30.57 -17.21
N PRO A 704 6.26 30.75 -16.08
CA PRO A 704 7.60 31.33 -16.09
C PRO A 704 8.54 30.59 -17.05
N ASP A 705 9.31 31.33 -17.86
CA ASP A 705 10.14 30.77 -18.93
C ASP A 705 11.06 29.60 -18.48
N PRO A 706 11.70 29.62 -17.28
CA PRO A 706 12.51 28.49 -16.80
C PRO A 706 11.75 27.16 -16.62
N PHE A 707 10.42 27.19 -16.54
CA PHE A 707 9.57 26.01 -16.34
C PHE A 707 8.69 25.67 -17.55
N ALA A 708 8.67 26.51 -18.59
CA ALA A 708 7.69 26.42 -19.68
C ALA A 708 7.71 25.05 -20.39
N ASP A 709 8.90 24.51 -20.66
CA ASP A 709 9.08 23.26 -21.41
C ASP A 709 9.11 21.99 -20.56
N THR A 710 9.44 22.07 -19.27
CA THR A 710 9.71 20.88 -18.42
C THR A 710 9.05 20.89 -17.05
N GLY A 711 8.71 22.05 -16.49
CA GLY A 711 8.53 22.24 -15.06
C GLY A 711 9.85 22.46 -14.30
N PRO A 712 9.80 22.70 -12.97
CA PRO A 712 10.97 22.90 -12.11
C PRO A 712 11.68 21.56 -11.83
N THR A 713 13.00 21.49 -12.03
CA THR A 713 13.80 20.29 -11.75
C THR A 713 14.04 20.10 -10.24
N TYR A 714 14.43 18.91 -9.78
CA TYR A 714 14.79 18.70 -8.36
C TYR A 714 15.94 19.61 -7.90
N LEU A 715 16.85 19.93 -8.83
CA LEU A 715 17.96 20.89 -8.68
C LEU A 715 17.49 22.34 -8.45
N TRP A 716 16.24 22.66 -8.83
CA TRP A 716 15.60 23.94 -8.53
C TRP A 716 14.92 23.95 -7.15
N VAL A 717 14.59 22.78 -6.62
CA VAL A 717 13.88 22.61 -5.34
C VAL A 717 14.85 22.42 -4.16
N SER A 718 16.08 21.96 -4.40
CA SER A 718 17.08 21.69 -3.36
C SER A 718 18.47 22.27 -3.70
N GLU A 719 19.06 23.03 -2.75
CA GLU A 719 20.40 23.63 -2.90
C GLU A 719 21.55 22.64 -2.64
N ASP A 720 21.28 21.47 -2.02
CA ASP A 720 22.29 20.46 -1.72
C ASP A 720 22.29 19.30 -2.75
N ASN A 721 23.43 19.12 -3.40
CA ASN A 721 23.69 18.08 -4.40
C ASN A 721 24.42 16.85 -3.85
N LYS A 722 24.73 16.81 -2.55
CA LYS A 722 25.38 15.69 -1.87
C LYS A 722 24.35 14.92 -1.05
N ASP A 723 23.67 15.61 -0.15
CA ASP A 723 22.70 15.01 0.77
C ASP A 723 21.28 15.35 0.34
N ARG A 724 20.64 14.40 -0.36
CA ARG A 724 19.32 14.53 -1.02
C ARG A 724 18.13 14.63 -0.06
N GLY A 725 18.36 14.76 1.25
CA GLY A 725 17.35 14.73 2.31
C GLY A 725 16.38 15.92 2.33
N ASN A 726 16.72 17.01 1.63
CA ASN A 726 15.84 18.20 1.51
C ASN A 726 14.70 18.03 0.48
N MET A 727 14.49 16.83 -0.07
CA MET A 727 13.50 16.58 -1.13
C MET A 727 12.36 15.65 -0.70
N THR A 728 11.15 16.19 -0.74
CA THR A 728 9.89 15.52 -0.41
C THR A 728 9.56 14.37 -1.38
N ALA A 729 9.89 13.14 -1.00
CA ALA A 729 9.85 11.97 -1.89
C ALA A 729 8.93 10.83 -1.42
N CYS A 730 8.06 10.35 -2.31
CA CYS A 730 7.24 9.15 -2.09
C CYS A 730 8.09 7.87 -2.20
N GLY A 731 8.21 7.13 -1.09
CA GLY A 731 8.54 5.70 -1.11
C GLY A 731 9.99 5.31 -1.43
N ALA A 732 10.35 4.07 -1.06
CA ALA A 732 11.73 3.55 -1.12
C ALA A 732 12.20 3.12 -2.53
N SER A 733 11.48 3.47 -3.59
CA SER A 733 11.73 2.98 -4.96
C SER A 733 12.84 3.72 -5.71
N GLY A 734 13.37 4.82 -5.16
CA GLY A 734 14.37 5.67 -5.82
C GLY A 734 13.88 6.44 -7.05
N MET A 735 12.62 6.25 -7.46
CA MET A 735 12.03 6.80 -8.70
C MET A 735 11.62 8.29 -8.63
N SER A 736 11.78 8.95 -7.48
CA SER A 736 11.28 10.32 -7.23
C SER A 736 11.98 11.44 -8.01
N GLY A 737 12.99 11.12 -8.83
CA GLY A 737 13.89 12.08 -9.49
C GLY A 737 14.92 12.70 -8.53
N ALA A 738 14.48 13.05 -7.31
CA ALA A 738 15.32 13.51 -6.22
C ALA A 738 16.21 12.39 -5.63
N GLY A 739 15.67 11.19 -5.46
CA GLY A 739 16.40 10.04 -4.89
C GLY A 739 16.85 10.23 -3.44
N GLY A 740 16.17 11.07 -2.66
CA GLY A 740 16.41 11.30 -1.22
C GLY A 740 15.83 10.23 -0.29
N CYS A 741 15.82 8.97 -0.72
CA CYS A 741 15.24 7.84 0.03
C CYS A 741 16.36 6.95 0.59
N SER A 742 17.27 7.57 1.34
CA SER A 742 18.35 6.96 2.13
C SER A 742 18.00 7.07 3.61
#